data_AF-A0A7W5FK61-F1
#
_entry.id   AF-A0A7W5FK61-F1
#
_cell.length_a   1.000
_cell.length_b   1.000
_cell.length_c   1.000
_cell.angle_alpha   90.00
_cell.angle_beta   90.00
_cell.angle_gamma   90.00
#
_symmetry.space_group_name_H-M   'P 1'
#
loop_
_entity.id
_entity.type
_entity.pdbx_description
1 polymer ?
#
loop_
_entity_poly.entity_id
_entity_poly.type
_entity_poly.pdbx_seq_one_letter_code
_entity_poly.pdbx_strand_id
1 'polypeptide(L)'
;MSAPSSGHGKTAIAVGLLAALSGRGIPTAGFKVGPDHTDAAYLGLAAGRPGRNLDPRLVGAQRVAPLFAHGASGAQVTVIEGAMGLFDSLTGQPEVDGTASVAAALRAPVVLVVDVAAMGHSLAALVHGFRMFDEMVHLGGVILNRVASERHEQMLRSAMDDIGMPVLGALHRGDLPNVLPARSHGLVPVAHRTVEAGRAVRRLGEAVAGALDMERLMALAASAPPIPGPLWTPAEAAGDVPFDQRPLIALAGGQGAPYTYVETAELLTAAGADVAVVDPLRDEALPPGTRGLVVGAGLPEGYAEELSANRRLCAAVAQFARDGWPVVAEGVALPWLGRELDGRPMCGVLDATATTGEQTVAGYREATAPGMSVLAPAGARITGYKQHRAVVTPRSGANPAWTWSGGNPEGFVWRQVHASQLGLHWAAAPEIARRLVAAAHAGPQGPGSSHPAAGMPSAPTQGMPSVPPPGMPSGPPQGVPSGPQGMPAGSPSGMPPGMVPAGHPAMVPAGAGLPPVQGSPSGPGTGGPPAQGVPDTVVLTTSGQVSSSAASGMPHGMNHPGHNGPGSGLPGADAYGQDFPGHDAPGQGAFGPDFPERGASGPGQSGGGQSGPGGFGPGSGQSGPGGFGPGSGLPGHGVPGQGMPTNSGPAMSPGQAMPLNPAMSPGQPMSPGQPMSPGQPMSPGQAMPPSAGPIVLQGQVLPPLGRQGNGRPPGPDMPGPDHGMPTGPGGPTHSDDHPAPDFPVHS
;
A
#
# COMPACT_ATOMS: atom_id res chain seq x y z
N MET A 1 3.61 -13.42 5.31
CA MET A 1 3.11 -12.88 6.59
C MET A 1 1.63 -12.54 6.44
N SER A 2 0.76 -13.21 7.21
CA SER A 2 -0.70 -12.96 7.22
C SER A 2 -1.26 -13.03 8.65
N ALA A 3 -2.57 -12.96 8.82
CA ALA A 3 -3.27 -13.01 10.12
C ALA A 3 -4.74 -13.44 9.93
N PRO A 4 -5.47 -13.78 11.01
CA PRO A 4 -6.91 -13.99 10.94
C PRO A 4 -7.70 -12.76 10.48
N SER A 5 -7.26 -11.54 10.83
CA SER A 5 -7.91 -10.29 10.38
C SER A 5 -6.95 -9.07 10.41
N SER A 6 -7.49 -7.88 10.15
CA SER A 6 -6.81 -6.59 10.35
C SER A 6 -6.51 -6.28 11.83
N GLY A 7 -5.51 -5.43 12.11
CA GLY A 7 -5.17 -5.02 13.48
C GLY A 7 -4.24 -5.97 14.26
N HIS A 8 -4.07 -7.23 13.84
CA HIS A 8 -3.21 -8.24 14.50
C HIS A 8 -1.69 -7.91 14.56
N GLY A 9 -1.25 -6.74 14.06
CA GLY A 9 0.16 -6.29 14.11
C GLY A 9 1.07 -6.74 12.95
N LYS A 10 0.52 -7.39 11.91
CA LYS A 10 1.24 -7.88 10.72
C LYS A 10 2.33 -6.93 10.21
N THR A 11 1.96 -5.70 9.88
CA THR A 11 2.80 -4.69 9.23
C THR A 11 4.05 -4.39 10.06
N ALA A 12 3.88 -4.13 11.36
CA ALA A 12 4.99 -3.84 12.27
C ALA A 12 5.97 -5.02 12.39
N ILE A 13 5.46 -6.26 12.41
CA ILE A 13 6.30 -7.47 12.49
C ILE A 13 6.96 -7.77 11.13
N ALA A 14 6.30 -7.53 10.00
CA ALA A 14 6.88 -7.71 8.67
C ALA A 14 8.00 -6.68 8.38
N VAL A 15 7.77 -5.41 8.74
CA VAL A 15 8.77 -4.33 8.72
C VAL A 15 9.93 -4.67 9.66
N GLY A 16 9.65 -5.10 10.89
CA GLY A 16 10.69 -5.53 11.83
C GLY A 16 11.48 -6.75 11.34
N LEU A 17 10.84 -7.74 10.72
CA LEU A 17 11.51 -8.92 10.16
C LEU A 17 12.48 -8.54 9.04
N LEU A 18 12.06 -7.67 8.11
CA LEU A 18 12.93 -7.14 7.06
C LEU A 18 14.10 -6.32 7.63
N ALA A 19 13.85 -5.50 8.65
CA ALA A 19 14.90 -4.70 9.30
C ALA A 19 15.90 -5.58 10.08
N ALA A 20 15.42 -6.63 10.76
CA ALA A 20 16.23 -7.61 11.48
C ALA A 20 17.15 -8.42 10.54
N LEU A 21 16.64 -8.82 9.37
CA LEU A 21 17.38 -9.53 8.35
C LEU A 21 18.40 -8.61 7.65
N SER A 22 17.97 -7.43 7.20
CA SER A 22 18.84 -6.46 6.52
C SER A 22 19.93 -5.92 7.45
N GLY A 23 19.63 -5.75 8.75
CA GLY A 23 20.62 -5.42 9.79
C GLY A 23 21.66 -6.53 10.07
N ARG A 24 21.41 -7.76 9.62
CA ARG A 24 22.38 -8.88 9.61
C ARG A 24 23.13 -8.98 8.27
N GLY A 25 22.94 -8.03 7.35
CA GLY A 25 23.53 -8.05 6.01
C GLY A 25 22.90 -9.05 5.04
N ILE A 26 21.78 -9.69 5.41
CA ILE A 26 21.05 -10.62 4.55
C ILE A 26 20.32 -9.81 3.47
N PRO A 27 20.51 -10.07 2.16
CA PRO A 27 19.77 -9.37 1.11
C PRO A 27 18.28 -9.71 1.18
N THR A 28 17.42 -8.74 1.47
CA THR A 28 15.96 -8.96 1.57
C THR A 28 15.16 -8.20 0.53
N ALA A 29 13.94 -8.64 0.23
CA ALA A 29 12.93 -7.84 -0.47
C ALA A 29 11.60 -7.80 0.29
N GLY A 30 10.87 -6.68 0.20
CA GLY A 30 9.60 -6.46 0.86
C GLY A 30 8.47 -6.23 -0.14
N PHE A 31 7.38 -6.97 0.00
CA PHE A 31 6.20 -6.83 -0.87
C PHE A 31 4.92 -6.69 -0.05
N LYS A 32 4.01 -5.84 -0.51
CA LYS A 32 2.66 -5.68 0.05
C LYS A 32 1.62 -6.28 -0.88
N VAL A 33 0.75 -7.15 -0.37
CA VAL A 33 -0.45 -7.58 -1.12
C VAL A 33 -1.47 -6.44 -1.14
N GLY A 34 -2.06 -6.23 -2.32
CA GLY A 34 -3.00 -5.15 -2.59
C GLY A 34 -2.35 -3.78 -2.81
N PRO A 35 -3.15 -2.70 -2.90
CA PRO A 35 -2.73 -1.40 -3.46
C PRO A 35 -2.15 -0.41 -2.43
N ASP A 36 -1.87 -0.84 -1.20
CA ASP A 36 -1.35 0.08 -0.16
C ASP A 36 0.13 0.44 -0.43
N HIS A 37 0.35 1.65 -0.96
CA HIS A 37 1.69 2.19 -1.18
C HIS A 37 2.46 2.50 0.11
N THR A 38 1.75 2.79 1.21
CA THR A 38 2.39 3.22 2.48
C THR A 38 3.05 2.03 3.14
N ASP A 39 2.33 0.93 3.30
CA ASP A 39 2.89 -0.29 3.87
C ASP A 39 4.04 -0.83 2.98
N ALA A 40 3.86 -0.83 1.65
CA ALA A 40 4.91 -1.21 0.69
C ALA A 40 6.20 -0.39 0.89
N ALA A 41 6.08 0.92 1.10
CA ALA A 41 7.24 1.78 1.32
C ALA A 41 7.96 1.49 2.65
N TYR A 42 7.25 1.24 3.76
CA TYR A 42 7.90 0.86 5.02
C TYR A 42 8.60 -0.51 4.92
N LEU A 43 8.03 -1.47 4.19
CA LEU A 43 8.70 -2.74 3.87
C LEU A 43 9.99 -2.50 3.06
N GLY A 44 9.95 -1.59 2.08
CA GLY A 44 11.13 -1.19 1.31
C GLY A 44 12.23 -0.51 2.15
N LEU A 45 11.85 0.42 3.02
CA LEU A 45 12.76 1.10 3.95
C LEU A 45 13.46 0.10 4.89
N ALA A 46 12.73 -0.94 5.33
CA ALA A 46 13.27 -2.03 6.13
C ALA A 46 14.16 -3.00 5.34
N ALA A 47 13.89 -3.18 4.05
CA ALA A 47 14.68 -4.02 3.15
C ALA A 47 15.92 -3.32 2.54
N GLY A 48 16.06 -2.00 2.74
CA GLY A 48 17.10 -1.18 2.12
C GLY A 48 16.97 -1.01 0.60
N ARG A 49 15.83 -1.41 0.01
CA ARG A 49 15.57 -1.41 -1.45
C ARG A 49 14.09 -1.09 -1.74
N PRO A 50 13.69 -0.79 -2.99
CA PRO A 50 12.29 -0.46 -3.29
C PRO A 50 11.33 -1.58 -2.88
N GLY A 51 10.35 -1.24 -2.03
CA GLY A 51 9.25 -2.13 -1.68
C GLY A 51 8.13 -2.03 -2.72
N ARG A 52 7.49 -3.15 -3.05
CA ARG A 52 6.57 -3.27 -4.20
C ARG A 52 5.19 -3.78 -3.79
N ASN A 53 4.22 -3.62 -4.68
CA ASN A 53 2.86 -4.14 -4.49
C ASN A 53 2.63 -5.40 -5.33
N LEU A 54 1.84 -6.34 -4.81
CA LEU A 54 1.36 -7.54 -5.51
C LEU A 54 -0.16 -7.53 -5.46
N ASP A 55 -0.76 -7.05 -6.54
CA ASP A 55 -2.20 -6.84 -6.64
C ASP A 55 -2.76 -7.57 -7.87
N PRO A 56 -3.18 -8.85 -7.73
CA PRO A 56 -3.75 -9.62 -8.83
C PRO A 56 -5.02 -9.00 -9.44
N ARG A 57 -5.70 -8.07 -8.76
CA ARG A 57 -6.88 -7.38 -9.31
C ARG A 57 -6.48 -6.20 -10.22
N LEU A 58 -5.36 -5.54 -9.93
CA LEU A 58 -4.77 -4.49 -10.78
C LEU A 58 -3.94 -5.09 -11.93
N VAL A 59 -2.93 -5.93 -11.65
CA VAL A 59 -2.01 -6.44 -12.68
C VAL A 59 -2.47 -7.72 -13.38
N GLY A 60 -3.47 -8.42 -12.82
CA GLY A 60 -3.88 -9.76 -13.22
C GLY A 60 -3.04 -10.84 -12.53
N ALA A 61 -3.70 -11.90 -12.03
CA ALA A 61 -3.06 -12.99 -11.29
C ALA A 61 -1.86 -13.61 -12.03
N GLN A 62 -1.93 -13.72 -13.35
CA GLN A 62 -0.85 -14.24 -14.21
C GLN A 62 0.45 -13.41 -14.17
N ARG A 63 0.40 -12.15 -13.70
CA ARG A 63 1.59 -11.30 -13.54
C ARG A 63 2.22 -11.35 -12.14
N VAL A 64 1.54 -11.92 -11.14
CA VAL A 64 2.01 -11.90 -9.73
C VAL A 64 3.35 -12.61 -9.57
N ALA A 65 3.50 -13.83 -10.10
CA ALA A 65 4.75 -14.58 -10.03
C ALA A 65 5.90 -13.92 -10.82
N PRO A 66 5.71 -13.49 -12.09
CA PRO A 66 6.72 -12.72 -12.83
C PRO A 66 7.15 -11.41 -12.16
N LEU A 67 6.22 -10.62 -11.60
CA LEU A 67 6.54 -9.35 -10.91
C LEU A 67 7.21 -9.56 -9.54
N PHE A 68 6.81 -10.59 -8.79
CA PHE A 68 7.53 -11.02 -7.61
C PHE A 68 8.98 -11.36 -7.98
N ALA A 69 9.20 -12.19 -9.00
CA ALA A 69 10.53 -12.67 -9.36
C ALA A 69 11.46 -11.55 -9.84
N HIS A 70 10.92 -10.54 -10.55
CA HIS A 70 11.63 -9.28 -10.84
C HIS A 70 12.04 -8.53 -9.57
N GLY A 71 11.06 -8.21 -8.70
CA GLY A 71 11.33 -7.41 -7.50
C GLY A 71 12.15 -8.11 -6.40
N ALA A 72 12.13 -9.45 -6.39
CA ALA A 72 12.93 -10.30 -5.51
C ALA A 72 14.33 -10.61 -6.09
N SER A 73 14.67 -10.11 -7.29
CA SER A 73 16.00 -10.29 -7.86
C SER A 73 17.08 -9.76 -6.92
N GLY A 74 18.13 -10.55 -6.71
CA GLY A 74 19.19 -10.25 -5.73
C GLY A 74 18.73 -10.23 -4.25
N ALA A 75 17.58 -10.83 -3.91
CA ALA A 75 17.22 -11.16 -2.53
C ALA A 75 17.58 -12.63 -2.21
N GLN A 76 18.02 -12.89 -0.98
CA GLN A 76 18.13 -14.24 -0.42
C GLN A 76 16.81 -14.68 0.24
N VAL A 77 16.03 -13.72 0.74
CA VAL A 77 14.74 -13.95 1.41
C VAL A 77 13.78 -12.81 1.12
N THR A 78 12.49 -13.10 0.98
CA THR A 78 11.47 -12.10 0.67
C THR A 78 10.31 -12.18 1.66
N VAL A 79 9.91 -11.05 2.24
CA VAL A 79 8.76 -10.96 3.14
C VAL A 79 7.59 -10.31 2.41
N ILE A 80 6.56 -11.12 2.17
CA ILE A 80 5.26 -10.67 1.64
C ILE A 80 4.33 -10.40 2.83
N GLU A 81 3.80 -9.17 2.95
CA GLU A 81 2.74 -8.83 3.89
C GLU A 81 1.36 -8.87 3.20
N GLY A 82 0.44 -9.66 3.76
CA GLY A 82 -0.94 -9.77 3.27
C GLY A 82 -1.75 -8.45 3.35
N ALA A 83 -2.84 -8.40 2.58
CA ALA A 83 -3.95 -7.49 2.84
C ALA A 83 -4.91 -8.15 3.84
N MET A 84 -5.56 -7.35 4.69
CA MET A 84 -6.65 -7.78 5.59
C MET A 84 -6.32 -9.10 6.35
N GLY A 85 -7.25 -10.02 6.54
CA GLY A 85 -7.00 -11.41 6.93
C GLY A 85 -6.54 -12.30 5.76
N LEU A 86 -6.12 -13.53 6.06
CA LEU A 86 -5.58 -14.47 5.05
C LEU A 86 -6.56 -14.79 3.91
N PHE A 87 -7.82 -15.00 4.25
CA PHE A 87 -8.91 -15.32 3.34
C PHE A 87 -9.88 -14.14 3.13
N ASP A 88 -9.47 -12.93 3.51
CA ASP A 88 -10.25 -11.71 3.29
C ASP A 88 -10.00 -11.14 1.88
N SER A 89 -10.92 -10.28 1.44
CA SER A 89 -10.94 -9.66 0.11
C SER A 89 -11.44 -8.22 0.18
N LEU A 90 -10.92 -7.35 -0.71
CA LEU A 90 -11.45 -6.00 -0.91
C LEU A 90 -12.67 -5.95 -1.85
N THR A 91 -12.93 -7.03 -2.60
CA THR A 91 -14.07 -7.17 -3.52
C THR A 91 -15.11 -8.21 -3.09
N GLY A 92 -14.79 -9.05 -2.10
CA GLY A 92 -15.56 -10.25 -1.75
C GLY A 92 -15.20 -11.48 -2.58
N GLN A 93 -14.08 -11.45 -3.30
CA GLN A 93 -13.53 -12.53 -4.14
C GLN A 93 -12.09 -12.86 -3.72
N PRO A 94 -11.89 -13.53 -2.55
CA PRO A 94 -10.55 -13.81 -2.02
C PRO A 94 -9.72 -14.75 -2.90
N GLU A 95 -10.36 -15.53 -3.77
CA GLU A 95 -9.71 -16.31 -4.82
C GLU A 95 -9.09 -15.42 -5.92
N VAL A 96 -9.60 -14.21 -6.12
CA VAL A 96 -9.11 -13.23 -7.12
C VAL A 96 -8.13 -12.21 -6.51
N ASP A 97 -8.44 -11.64 -5.34
CA ASP A 97 -7.67 -10.52 -4.75
C ASP A 97 -7.14 -10.73 -3.33
N GLY A 98 -7.39 -11.89 -2.73
CA GLY A 98 -7.02 -12.20 -1.35
C GLY A 98 -5.55 -12.61 -1.15
N THR A 99 -5.08 -12.51 0.09
CA THR A 99 -3.72 -12.91 0.48
C THR A 99 -3.44 -14.39 0.19
N ALA A 100 -4.43 -15.26 0.39
CA ALA A 100 -4.36 -16.69 0.04
C ALA A 100 -4.03 -16.94 -1.44
N SER A 101 -4.70 -16.22 -2.36
CA SER A 101 -4.47 -16.36 -3.81
C SER A 101 -3.03 -16.02 -4.21
N VAL A 102 -2.47 -14.93 -3.65
CA VAL A 102 -1.05 -14.57 -3.86
C VAL A 102 -0.10 -15.60 -3.24
N ALA A 103 -0.40 -16.13 -2.05
CA ALA A 103 0.42 -17.17 -1.42
C ALA A 103 0.43 -18.47 -2.24
N ALA A 104 -0.73 -18.92 -2.74
CA ALA A 104 -0.85 -20.11 -3.58
C ALA A 104 -0.16 -19.93 -4.94
N ALA A 105 -0.32 -18.77 -5.60
CA ALA A 105 0.32 -18.46 -6.89
C ALA A 105 1.86 -18.46 -6.81
N LEU A 106 2.42 -18.02 -5.68
CA LEU A 106 3.86 -18.02 -5.41
C LEU A 106 4.35 -19.31 -4.71
N ARG A 107 3.42 -20.19 -4.30
CA ARG A 107 3.65 -21.32 -3.39
C ARG A 107 4.42 -20.93 -2.11
N ALA A 108 4.19 -19.69 -1.65
CA ALA A 108 4.91 -19.08 -0.55
C ALA A 108 4.35 -19.56 0.80
N PRO A 109 5.17 -20.06 1.74
CA PRO A 109 4.72 -20.46 3.05
C PRO A 109 4.17 -19.28 3.84
N VAL A 110 2.99 -19.47 4.42
CA VAL A 110 2.31 -18.47 5.24
C VAL A 110 2.75 -18.63 6.70
N VAL A 111 3.14 -17.50 7.30
CA VAL A 111 3.24 -17.32 8.74
C VAL A 111 2.06 -16.47 9.20
N LEU A 112 1.31 -16.97 10.18
CA LEU A 112 0.08 -16.34 10.68
C LEU A 112 0.34 -15.62 12.01
N VAL A 113 0.27 -14.29 11.99
CA VAL A 113 0.36 -13.42 13.17
C VAL A 113 -1.00 -13.38 13.87
N VAL A 114 -1.03 -13.64 15.18
CA VAL A 114 -2.27 -13.59 15.98
C VAL A 114 -2.10 -12.65 17.17
N ASP A 115 -2.96 -11.62 17.30
CA ASP A 115 -3.12 -10.92 18.59
C ASP A 115 -3.81 -11.89 19.56
N VAL A 116 -3.05 -12.35 20.54
CA VAL A 116 -3.48 -13.32 21.55
C VAL A 116 -3.85 -12.64 22.86
N ALA A 117 -3.91 -11.31 22.93
CA ALA A 117 -4.08 -10.57 24.19
C ALA A 117 -5.31 -10.99 25.02
N ALA A 118 -6.37 -11.52 24.39
CA ALA A 118 -7.57 -12.04 25.03
C ALA A 118 -7.87 -13.52 24.67
N MET A 119 -6.84 -14.29 24.29
CA MET A 119 -6.95 -15.70 23.90
C MET A 119 -6.38 -16.67 24.95
N GLY A 120 -6.37 -17.94 24.60
CA GLY A 120 -5.89 -19.10 25.38
C GLY A 120 -5.99 -20.33 24.46
N HIS A 121 -6.43 -21.47 24.98
CA HIS A 121 -6.63 -22.68 24.17
C HIS A 121 -7.52 -22.49 22.92
N SER A 122 -8.43 -21.50 22.89
CA SER A 122 -9.21 -21.14 21.69
C SER A 122 -8.36 -20.77 20.47
N LEU A 123 -7.08 -20.41 20.67
CA LEU A 123 -6.11 -20.25 19.58
C LEU A 123 -5.97 -21.53 18.75
N ALA A 124 -6.01 -22.71 19.37
CA ALA A 124 -5.95 -24.01 18.71
C ALA A 124 -7.05 -24.15 17.66
N ALA A 125 -8.30 -23.92 18.06
CA ALA A 125 -9.46 -24.00 17.17
C ALA A 125 -9.38 -22.99 16.02
N LEU A 126 -8.96 -21.74 16.30
CA LEU A 126 -8.78 -20.70 15.28
C LEU A 126 -7.70 -21.08 14.26
N VAL A 127 -6.50 -21.43 14.72
CA VAL A 127 -5.36 -21.72 13.85
C VAL A 127 -5.54 -23.04 13.09
N HIS A 128 -6.16 -24.06 13.72
CA HIS A 128 -6.57 -25.27 13.02
C HIS A 128 -7.61 -24.99 11.93
N GLY A 129 -8.60 -24.11 12.21
CA GLY A 129 -9.54 -23.64 11.20
C GLY A 129 -8.85 -23.01 10.00
N PHE A 130 -7.94 -22.05 10.23
CA PHE A 130 -7.16 -21.41 9.15
C PHE A 130 -6.19 -22.38 8.43
N ARG A 131 -5.71 -23.44 9.10
CA ARG A 131 -4.87 -24.50 8.51
C ARG A 131 -5.64 -25.41 7.55
N MET A 132 -6.91 -25.70 7.86
CA MET A 132 -7.74 -26.67 7.14
C MET A 132 -8.74 -26.03 6.15
N PHE A 133 -8.73 -24.69 6.02
CA PHE A 133 -9.70 -23.98 5.17
C PHE A 133 -9.39 -24.07 3.67
N ASP A 134 -8.09 -24.08 3.30
CA ASP A 134 -7.63 -24.15 1.92
C ASP A 134 -6.33 -24.97 1.85
N GLU A 135 -6.38 -26.15 1.23
CA GLU A 135 -5.24 -27.06 1.07
C GLU A 135 -4.12 -26.49 0.19
N MET A 136 -4.41 -25.47 -0.63
CA MET A 136 -3.41 -24.78 -1.46
C MET A 136 -2.53 -23.81 -0.65
N VAL A 137 -2.91 -23.48 0.59
CA VAL A 137 -2.21 -22.50 1.43
C VAL A 137 -1.39 -23.20 2.51
N HIS A 138 -0.07 -23.33 2.28
CA HIS A 138 0.85 -23.86 3.27
C HIS A 138 1.02 -22.90 4.47
N LEU A 139 0.20 -23.07 5.50
CA LEU A 139 0.42 -22.47 6.82
C LEU A 139 1.57 -23.19 7.53
N GLY A 140 2.74 -22.55 7.58
CA GLY A 140 3.99 -23.14 8.10
C GLY A 140 4.31 -22.79 9.56
N GLY A 141 3.58 -21.85 10.17
CA GLY A 141 3.76 -21.50 11.58
C GLY A 141 2.97 -20.27 12.01
N VAL A 142 2.97 -20.00 13.32
CA VAL A 142 2.32 -18.83 13.93
C VAL A 142 3.31 -17.93 14.65
N ILE A 143 2.97 -16.64 14.76
CA ILE A 143 3.64 -15.68 15.65
C ILE A 143 2.59 -15.16 16.63
N LEU A 144 2.89 -15.30 17.92
CA LEU A 144 2.03 -14.84 19.01
C LEU A 144 2.34 -13.36 19.28
N ASN A 145 1.34 -12.49 19.19
CA ASN A 145 1.50 -11.04 19.40
C ASN A 145 0.68 -10.57 20.61
N ARG A 146 1.22 -9.63 21.39
CA ARG A 146 0.62 -9.07 22.62
C ARG A 146 0.33 -10.13 23.69
N VAL A 147 1.25 -11.09 23.82
CA VAL A 147 1.33 -12.07 24.92
C VAL A 147 1.39 -11.33 26.26
N ALA A 148 0.68 -11.85 27.28
CA ALA A 148 0.49 -11.14 28.55
C ALA A 148 1.56 -11.46 29.62
N SER A 149 2.18 -12.64 29.55
CA SER A 149 3.22 -13.12 30.47
C SER A 149 3.76 -14.49 30.00
N GLU A 150 4.88 -14.94 30.54
CA GLU A 150 5.47 -16.26 30.29
C GLU A 150 4.45 -17.41 30.47
N ARG A 151 3.64 -17.37 31.54
CA ARG A 151 2.58 -18.38 31.80
C ARG A 151 1.50 -18.37 30.71
N HIS A 152 1.19 -17.20 30.15
CA HIS A 152 0.28 -17.10 29.00
C HIS A 152 0.95 -17.68 27.75
N GLU A 153 2.23 -17.38 27.50
CA GLU A 153 2.99 -17.96 26.39
C GLU A 153 3.04 -19.49 26.44
N GLN A 154 3.32 -20.08 27.60
CA GLN A 154 3.35 -21.53 27.82
C GLN A 154 2.00 -22.19 27.50
N MET A 155 0.88 -21.57 27.91
CA MET A 155 -0.47 -22.04 27.57
C MET A 155 -0.73 -21.99 26.06
N LEU A 156 -0.35 -20.91 25.40
CA LEU A 156 -0.54 -20.75 23.95
C LEU A 156 0.34 -21.71 23.14
N ARG A 157 1.58 -21.98 23.60
CA ARG A 157 2.47 -22.97 22.98
C ARG A 157 1.89 -24.38 23.09
N SER A 158 1.46 -24.80 24.29
CA SER A 158 0.78 -26.09 24.48
C SER A 158 -0.42 -26.26 23.54
N ALA A 159 -1.26 -25.22 23.42
CA ALA A 159 -2.42 -25.22 22.52
C ALA A 159 -2.06 -25.26 21.01
N MET A 160 -0.81 -24.93 20.64
CA MET A 160 -0.28 -25.07 19.28
C MET A 160 0.39 -26.43 19.06
N ASP A 161 1.03 -26.98 20.09
CA ASP A 161 1.58 -28.34 20.08
C ASP A 161 0.45 -29.38 19.94
N ASP A 162 -0.70 -29.18 20.61
CA ASP A 162 -1.92 -30.01 20.49
C ASP A 162 -2.42 -30.18 19.03
N ILE A 163 -2.16 -29.19 18.16
CA ILE A 163 -2.53 -29.21 16.73
C ILE A 163 -1.32 -29.34 15.79
N GLY A 164 -0.13 -29.63 16.33
CA GLY A 164 1.11 -29.75 15.58
C GLY A 164 1.43 -28.52 14.72
N MET A 165 1.35 -27.32 15.30
CA MET A 165 1.62 -26.04 14.63
C MET A 165 2.85 -25.33 15.24
N PRO A 166 3.93 -25.09 14.47
CA PRO A 166 5.11 -24.40 15.00
C PRO A 166 4.85 -22.96 15.44
N VAL A 167 5.13 -22.65 16.70
CA VAL A 167 5.25 -21.26 17.18
C VAL A 167 6.63 -20.71 16.82
N LEU A 168 6.68 -19.79 15.87
CA LEU A 168 7.91 -19.18 15.33
C LEU A 168 8.38 -17.96 16.15
N GLY A 169 7.66 -17.58 17.20
CA GLY A 169 8.04 -16.50 18.11
C GLY A 169 6.88 -15.93 18.90
N ALA A 170 7.20 -15.13 19.90
CA ALA A 170 6.25 -14.54 20.84
C ALA A 170 6.66 -13.12 21.22
N LEU A 171 5.76 -12.17 21.02
CA LEU A 171 5.92 -10.76 21.35
C LEU A 171 4.96 -10.41 22.49
N HIS A 172 5.49 -9.92 23.60
CA HIS A 172 4.71 -9.46 24.75
C HIS A 172 4.08 -8.08 24.51
N ARG A 173 3.16 -7.69 25.40
CA ARG A 173 2.50 -6.38 25.38
C ARG A 173 3.49 -5.26 25.73
N GLY A 174 4.08 -4.66 24.69
CA GLY A 174 5.01 -3.53 24.80
C GLY A 174 6.26 -3.70 23.94
N ASP A 175 6.60 -4.93 23.58
CA ASP A 175 7.81 -5.29 22.82
C ASP A 175 7.85 -4.62 21.45
N LEU A 176 6.71 -4.51 20.77
CA LEU A 176 6.57 -3.74 19.54
C LEU A 176 6.39 -2.25 19.88
N PRO A 177 7.40 -1.39 19.65
CA PRO A 177 7.27 0.03 19.91
C PRO A 177 6.26 0.68 18.95
N ASN A 178 5.42 1.59 19.47
CA ASN A 178 4.48 2.37 18.66
C ASN A 178 5.21 3.53 17.96
N VAL A 179 6.04 3.22 16.96
CA VAL A 179 6.97 4.17 16.30
C VAL A 179 6.71 4.36 14.80
N LEU A 180 5.86 3.55 14.16
CA LEU A 180 5.43 3.83 12.80
C LEU A 180 4.57 5.12 12.80
N PRO A 181 4.88 6.11 11.94
CA PRO A 181 4.06 7.32 11.81
C PRO A 181 2.59 7.01 11.51
N ALA A 182 1.70 7.90 11.96
CA ALA A 182 0.27 7.81 11.67
C ALA A 182 0.01 7.73 10.15
N ARG A 183 -0.97 6.90 9.74
CA ARG A 183 -1.30 6.67 8.32
C ARG A 183 -1.70 7.94 7.55
N SER A 184 -2.07 9.02 8.23
CA SER A 184 -2.27 10.36 7.64
C SER A 184 -1.02 10.92 6.95
N HIS A 185 0.18 10.55 7.41
CA HIS A 185 1.45 10.95 6.78
C HIS A 185 1.79 10.09 5.54
N GLY A 186 1.14 8.93 5.39
CA GLY A 186 1.32 8.01 4.27
C GLY A 186 2.79 7.73 3.91
N LEU A 187 3.09 7.89 2.62
CA LEU A 187 4.41 7.68 2.01
C LEU A 187 5.50 8.67 2.47
N VAL A 188 5.15 9.87 2.93
CA VAL A 188 6.10 11.00 3.04
C VAL A 188 7.30 10.72 3.95
N PRO A 189 7.16 10.18 5.17
CA PRO A 189 8.32 9.88 6.03
C PRO A 189 9.32 8.91 5.40
N VAL A 190 8.85 7.96 4.57
CA VAL A 190 9.71 7.03 3.83
C VAL A 190 10.31 7.69 2.60
N ALA A 191 9.48 8.33 1.77
CA ALA A 191 9.92 9.02 0.56
C ALA A 191 10.99 10.08 0.84
N HIS A 192 10.88 10.75 1.99
CA HIS A 192 11.84 11.76 2.46
C HIS A 192 12.99 11.18 3.30
N ARG A 193 13.06 9.85 3.50
CA ARG A 193 14.03 9.12 4.32
C ARG A 193 14.25 9.75 5.70
N THR A 194 13.19 10.08 6.43
CA THR A 194 13.32 10.80 7.71
C THR A 194 14.06 9.96 8.76
N VAL A 195 14.83 10.65 9.62
CA VAL A 195 15.59 10.02 10.71
C VAL A 195 14.64 9.32 11.70
N GLU A 196 13.40 9.79 11.79
CA GLU A 196 12.32 9.24 12.60
C GLU A 196 11.86 7.90 12.02
N ALA A 197 11.59 7.83 10.72
CA ALA A 197 11.21 6.60 10.05
C ALA A 197 12.33 5.55 10.09
N GLY A 198 13.59 5.97 9.85
CA GLY A 198 14.75 5.08 9.98
C GLY A 198 14.94 4.55 11.40
N ARG A 199 14.80 5.39 12.43
CA ARG A 199 14.84 4.97 13.85
C ARG A 199 13.66 4.07 14.23
N ALA A 200 12.48 4.31 13.68
CA ALA A 200 11.30 3.49 13.90
C ALA A 200 11.49 2.06 13.35
N VAL A 201 11.91 1.97 12.08
CA VAL A 201 12.20 0.69 11.41
C VAL A 201 13.31 -0.09 12.11
N ARG A 202 14.41 0.57 12.51
CA ARG A 202 15.48 -0.10 13.28
C ARG A 202 14.97 -0.68 14.61
N ARG A 203 14.18 0.07 15.38
CA ARG A 203 13.64 -0.39 16.67
C ARG A 203 12.67 -1.57 16.52
N LEU A 204 11.88 -1.61 15.44
CA LEU A 204 11.08 -2.79 15.10
C LEU A 204 11.97 -3.99 14.76
N GLY A 205 13.08 -3.78 14.06
CA GLY A 205 14.08 -4.81 13.79
C GLY A 205 14.72 -5.38 15.05
N GLU A 206 15.12 -4.52 15.99
CA GLU A 206 15.69 -4.89 17.29
C GLU A 206 14.70 -5.74 18.12
N ALA A 207 13.44 -5.31 18.22
CA ALA A 207 12.40 -6.06 18.92
C ALA A 207 12.09 -7.42 18.27
N VAL A 208 11.92 -7.45 16.94
CA VAL A 208 11.60 -8.68 16.21
C VAL A 208 12.76 -9.67 16.23
N ALA A 209 14.01 -9.20 16.14
CA ALA A 209 15.21 -10.05 16.17
C ALA A 209 15.44 -10.77 17.51
N GLY A 210 14.91 -10.23 18.61
CA GLY A 210 14.97 -10.85 19.94
C GLY A 210 13.78 -11.77 20.28
N ALA A 211 12.65 -11.62 19.57
CA ALA A 211 11.39 -12.29 19.90
C ALA A 211 11.00 -13.45 18.96
N LEU A 212 11.60 -13.53 17.77
CA LEU A 212 11.31 -14.56 16.77
C LEU A 212 12.47 -15.53 16.55
N ASP A 213 12.12 -16.79 16.25
CA ASP A 213 13.07 -17.82 15.79
C ASP A 213 13.44 -17.55 14.33
N MET A 214 14.47 -16.71 14.15
CA MET A 214 14.99 -16.28 12.86
C MET A 214 15.53 -17.45 12.02
N GLU A 215 16.00 -18.53 12.66
CA GLU A 215 16.51 -19.71 11.95
C GLU A 215 15.37 -20.54 11.37
N ARG A 216 14.29 -20.78 12.13
CA ARG A 216 13.08 -21.41 11.60
C ARG A 216 12.39 -20.56 10.54
N LEU A 217 12.40 -19.23 10.68
CA LEU A 217 11.84 -18.33 9.66
C LEU A 217 12.63 -18.41 8.34
N MET A 218 13.97 -18.46 8.40
CA MET A 218 14.80 -18.66 7.20
C MET A 218 14.67 -20.07 6.62
N ALA A 219 14.59 -21.11 7.46
CA ALA A 219 14.38 -22.49 7.01
C ALA A 219 12.99 -22.68 6.37
N LEU A 220 11.95 -22.01 6.90
CA LEU A 220 10.63 -21.99 6.31
C LEU A 220 10.63 -21.21 4.99
N ALA A 221 11.27 -20.04 4.91
CA ALA A 221 11.41 -19.32 3.64
C ALA A 221 12.14 -20.17 2.57
N ALA A 222 13.13 -20.97 2.97
CA ALA A 222 13.86 -21.88 2.11
C ALA A 222 13.09 -23.17 1.71
N SER A 223 11.91 -23.44 2.28
CA SER A 223 11.04 -24.54 1.82
C SER A 223 10.17 -24.15 0.61
N ALA A 224 10.11 -22.86 0.27
CA ALA A 224 9.39 -22.38 -0.91
C ALA A 224 10.00 -22.96 -2.20
N PRO A 225 9.20 -23.58 -3.08
CA PRO A 225 9.72 -24.14 -4.33
C PRO A 225 10.07 -23.05 -5.35
N PRO A 226 10.89 -23.35 -6.38
CA PRO A 226 11.16 -22.43 -7.47
C PRO A 226 9.87 -21.90 -8.12
N ILE A 227 9.84 -20.59 -8.34
CA ILE A 227 8.66 -19.87 -8.81
C ILE A 227 8.44 -20.14 -10.31
N PRO A 228 7.22 -20.47 -10.76
CA PRO A 228 6.94 -20.81 -12.15
C PRO A 228 6.79 -19.57 -13.04
N GLY A 229 7.20 -19.71 -14.30
CA GLY A 229 6.98 -18.72 -15.37
C GLY A 229 8.25 -17.98 -15.81
N PRO A 230 8.17 -17.19 -16.89
CA PRO A 230 9.23 -16.26 -17.26
C PRO A 230 9.32 -15.12 -16.22
N LEU A 231 10.51 -14.54 -16.08
CA LEU A 231 10.67 -13.26 -15.39
C LEU A 231 9.87 -12.19 -16.14
N TRP A 232 9.30 -11.23 -15.41
CA TRP A 232 8.85 -9.98 -16.04
C TRP A 232 10.04 -9.04 -16.12
N THR A 233 10.24 -8.38 -17.25
CA THR A 233 11.17 -7.24 -17.32
C THR A 233 10.46 -5.99 -17.84
N PRO A 234 10.86 -4.79 -17.37
CA PRO A 234 10.34 -3.53 -17.91
C PRO A 234 10.57 -3.39 -19.42
N ALA A 235 11.69 -3.91 -19.94
CA ALA A 235 12.07 -3.84 -21.35
C ALA A 235 11.16 -4.71 -22.25
N GLU A 236 10.87 -5.95 -21.87
CA GLU A 236 9.93 -6.80 -22.62
C GLU A 236 8.49 -6.30 -22.50
N ALA A 237 8.13 -5.73 -21.34
CA ALA A 237 6.79 -5.24 -21.06
C ALA A 237 6.47 -3.93 -21.80
N ALA A 238 7.35 -2.93 -21.71
CA ALA A 238 7.22 -1.69 -22.47
C ALA A 238 7.49 -1.92 -23.96
N GLY A 239 8.38 -2.85 -24.31
CA GLY A 239 9.06 -2.91 -25.59
C GLY A 239 10.21 -1.91 -25.59
N ASP A 240 11.44 -2.40 -25.77
CA ASP A 240 12.63 -1.57 -25.89
C ASP A 240 12.56 -0.72 -27.17
N VAL A 241 12.55 0.61 -27.02
CA VAL A 241 12.49 1.55 -28.14
C VAL A 241 13.75 2.43 -28.12
N PRO A 242 14.72 2.19 -29.03
CA PRO A 242 15.88 3.07 -29.14
C PRO A 242 15.44 4.42 -29.71
N PHE A 243 15.57 5.47 -28.88
CA PHE A 243 15.45 6.86 -29.28
C PHE A 243 16.80 7.56 -29.13
N ASP A 244 17.24 8.30 -30.16
CA ASP A 244 18.54 9.02 -30.17
C ASP A 244 18.60 10.18 -29.15
N GLN A 245 17.47 10.55 -28.56
CA GLN A 245 17.33 11.51 -27.46
C GLN A 245 16.29 10.96 -26.49
N ARG A 246 16.49 11.14 -25.18
CA ARG A 246 15.54 10.70 -24.15
C ARG A 246 14.81 11.91 -23.57
N PRO A 247 13.46 11.94 -23.52
CA PRO A 247 12.73 13.04 -22.92
C PRO A 247 12.77 12.90 -21.39
N LEU A 248 13.05 14.01 -20.69
CA LEU A 248 13.05 14.02 -19.23
C LEU A 248 11.62 14.04 -18.69
N ILE A 249 11.21 12.98 -18.00
CA ILE A 249 9.93 12.90 -17.28
C ILE A 249 10.18 13.20 -15.80
N ALA A 250 9.51 14.24 -15.28
CA ALA A 250 9.46 14.51 -13.86
C ALA A 250 8.46 13.55 -13.19
N LEU A 251 8.91 12.81 -12.18
CA LEU A 251 8.10 11.85 -11.43
C LEU A 251 8.00 12.29 -9.96
N ALA A 252 6.78 12.46 -9.47
CA ALA A 252 6.56 12.92 -8.11
C ALA A 252 7.00 11.89 -7.06
N GLY A 253 7.75 12.32 -6.05
CA GLY A 253 8.21 11.45 -4.97
C GLY A 253 9.37 12.05 -4.18
N GLY A 254 10.12 11.20 -3.49
CA GLY A 254 11.36 11.58 -2.83
C GLY A 254 12.43 10.48 -2.94
N GLN A 255 13.62 10.75 -2.41
CA GLN A 255 14.80 9.86 -2.49
C GLN A 255 14.59 8.44 -1.92
N GLY A 256 13.55 8.21 -1.12
CA GLY A 256 13.20 6.90 -0.58
C GLY A 256 12.18 6.11 -1.42
N ALA A 257 11.23 6.79 -2.08
CA ALA A 257 10.15 6.17 -2.83
C ALA A 257 9.44 7.18 -3.76
N PRO A 258 8.98 6.76 -4.95
CA PRO A 258 8.05 7.55 -5.76
C PRO A 258 6.64 7.56 -5.13
N TYR A 259 5.81 8.55 -5.47
CA TYR A 259 4.39 8.60 -5.08
C TYR A 259 3.50 7.76 -6.03
N THR A 260 3.99 6.60 -6.47
CA THR A 260 3.32 5.64 -7.36
C THR A 260 3.95 4.25 -7.15
N TYR A 261 3.52 3.24 -7.92
CA TYR A 261 4.17 1.93 -7.99
C TYR A 261 5.59 2.06 -8.56
N VAL A 262 6.54 1.26 -8.06
CA VAL A 262 7.96 1.31 -8.46
C VAL A 262 8.13 1.08 -9.96
N GLU A 263 7.33 0.15 -10.49
CA GLU A 263 7.27 -0.27 -11.89
C GLU A 263 6.96 0.90 -12.84
N THR A 264 6.31 1.97 -12.38
CA THR A 264 6.03 3.17 -13.18
C THR A 264 7.32 3.85 -13.65
N ALA A 265 8.33 3.97 -12.77
CA ALA A 265 9.63 4.55 -13.11
C ALA A 265 10.44 3.62 -14.04
N GLU A 266 10.39 2.32 -13.76
CA GLU A 266 11.07 1.29 -14.55
C GLU A 266 10.50 1.22 -15.98
N LEU A 267 9.18 1.27 -16.13
CA LEU A 267 8.49 1.29 -17.42
C LEU A 267 8.71 2.59 -18.20
N LEU A 268 8.77 3.75 -17.54
CA LEU A 268 9.14 5.00 -18.20
C LEU A 268 10.58 4.95 -18.75
N THR A 269 11.50 4.39 -17.96
CA THR A 269 12.90 4.22 -18.36
C THR A 269 13.01 3.27 -19.56
N ALA A 270 12.33 2.12 -19.50
CA ALA A 270 12.29 1.14 -20.58
C ALA A 270 11.56 1.63 -21.85
N ALA A 271 10.56 2.49 -21.70
CA ALA A 271 9.88 3.14 -22.82
C ALA A 271 10.70 4.27 -23.47
N GLY A 272 11.92 4.55 -22.98
CA GLY A 272 12.88 5.46 -23.61
C GLY A 272 13.15 6.78 -22.88
N ALA A 273 12.45 7.08 -21.77
CA ALA A 273 12.64 8.35 -21.05
C ALA A 273 13.78 8.33 -20.02
N ASP A 274 14.33 9.52 -19.76
CA ASP A 274 15.05 9.78 -18.51
C ASP A 274 14.03 10.17 -17.43
N VAL A 275 14.20 9.69 -16.20
CA VAL A 275 13.27 9.96 -15.09
C VAL A 275 13.99 10.74 -13.99
N ALA A 276 13.53 11.96 -13.74
CA ALA A 276 13.96 12.76 -12.60
C ALA A 276 12.87 12.79 -11.52
N VAL A 277 13.26 12.65 -10.26
CA VAL A 277 12.34 12.85 -9.13
C VAL A 277 12.08 14.35 -8.96
N VAL A 278 10.84 14.70 -8.63
CA VAL A 278 10.46 16.01 -8.11
C VAL A 278 9.62 15.84 -6.85
N ASP A 279 9.92 16.56 -5.79
CA ASP A 279 9.19 16.51 -4.52
C ASP A 279 8.20 17.67 -4.44
N PRO A 280 6.89 17.47 -4.70
CA PRO A 280 5.91 18.56 -4.67
C PRO A 280 5.77 19.26 -3.31
N LEU A 281 6.30 18.66 -2.23
CA LEU A 281 6.31 19.23 -0.89
C LEU A 281 7.56 20.09 -0.59
N ARG A 282 8.55 20.13 -1.50
CA ARG A 282 9.85 20.79 -1.26
C ARG A 282 10.44 21.51 -2.46
N ASP A 283 10.40 20.90 -3.64
CA ASP A 283 11.02 21.46 -4.84
C ASP A 283 10.14 22.59 -5.39
N GLU A 284 10.73 23.78 -5.56
CA GLU A 284 9.99 24.98 -6.02
C GLU A 284 9.83 25.06 -7.54
N ALA A 285 10.43 24.15 -8.30
CA ALA A 285 10.45 24.15 -9.76
C ALA A 285 10.50 22.72 -10.33
N LEU A 286 10.05 22.55 -11.58
CA LEU A 286 10.27 21.31 -12.32
C LEU A 286 11.75 21.20 -12.76
N PRO A 287 12.31 19.99 -12.86
CA PRO A 287 13.67 19.77 -13.36
C PRO A 287 13.93 20.46 -14.73
N PRO A 288 15.11 21.07 -14.96
CA PRO A 288 15.43 21.70 -16.23
C PRO A 288 15.31 20.72 -17.41
N GLY A 289 14.55 21.11 -18.43
CA GLY A 289 14.32 20.28 -19.61
C GLY A 289 13.22 19.23 -19.48
N THR A 290 12.43 19.22 -18.39
CA THR A 290 11.23 18.37 -18.26
C THR A 290 10.31 18.49 -19.48
N ARG A 291 9.86 17.34 -19.99
CA ARG A 291 8.94 17.16 -21.12
C ARG A 291 7.68 16.36 -20.80
N GLY A 292 7.55 15.86 -19.57
CA GLY A 292 6.30 15.34 -19.04
C GLY A 292 6.33 15.28 -17.51
N LEU A 293 5.16 15.31 -16.87
CA LEU A 293 5.03 15.22 -15.41
C LEU A 293 4.10 14.05 -15.03
N VAL A 294 4.51 13.24 -14.05
CA VAL A 294 3.70 12.16 -13.49
C VAL A 294 3.60 12.32 -11.97
N VAL A 295 2.37 12.37 -11.47
CA VAL A 295 2.06 12.42 -10.04
C VAL A 295 1.07 11.29 -9.76
N GLY A 296 1.51 10.25 -9.05
CA GLY A 296 0.69 9.07 -8.80
C GLY A 296 -0.22 9.17 -7.58
N ALA A 297 -1.06 8.15 -7.41
CA ALA A 297 -2.02 8.06 -6.30
C ALA A 297 -1.39 7.85 -4.91
N GLY A 298 -0.06 7.77 -4.79
CA GLY A 298 0.65 7.66 -3.52
C GLY A 298 0.84 8.99 -2.78
N LEU A 299 0.56 10.14 -3.41
CA LEU A 299 0.69 11.46 -2.77
C LEU A 299 -0.34 11.57 -1.60
N PRO A 300 0.09 11.74 -0.34
CA PRO A 300 -0.84 11.67 0.78
C PRO A 300 -1.64 12.97 0.98
N GLU A 301 -2.95 12.80 1.15
CA GLU A 301 -3.97 13.85 1.31
C GLU A 301 -3.72 14.79 2.51
N GLY A 302 -3.00 14.30 3.54
CA GLY A 302 -2.67 15.07 4.74
C GLY A 302 -1.78 16.29 4.51
N TYR A 303 -1.11 16.41 3.36
CA TYR A 303 -0.16 17.50 3.05
C TYR A 303 -0.76 18.61 2.17
N ALA A 304 -2.09 18.79 2.22
CA ALA A 304 -2.79 19.83 1.46
C ALA A 304 -2.36 21.26 1.83
N GLU A 305 -1.80 21.49 3.03
CA GLU A 305 -1.25 22.79 3.41
C GLU A 305 0.08 23.07 2.70
N GLU A 306 1.01 22.11 2.75
CA GLU A 306 2.34 22.19 2.14
C GLU A 306 2.26 22.25 0.61
N LEU A 307 1.37 21.45 0.01
CA LEU A 307 1.06 21.51 -1.44
C LEU A 307 0.52 22.89 -1.86
N SER A 308 -0.26 23.56 -0.99
CA SER A 308 -0.74 24.92 -1.25
C SER A 308 0.36 25.97 -1.04
N ALA A 309 1.20 25.78 -0.02
CA ALA A 309 2.29 26.69 0.32
C ALA A 309 3.39 26.73 -0.75
N ASN A 310 3.62 25.64 -1.49
CA ASN A 310 4.52 25.59 -2.64
C ASN A 310 3.96 26.33 -3.88
N ARG A 311 3.73 27.65 -3.74
CA ARG A 311 3.18 28.53 -4.79
C ARG A 311 4.06 28.57 -6.04
N ARG A 312 5.38 28.39 -5.90
CA ARG A 312 6.34 28.39 -7.01
C ARG A 312 6.17 27.16 -7.90
N LEU A 313 6.15 25.95 -7.33
CA LEU A 313 5.90 24.75 -8.13
C LEU A 313 4.48 24.72 -8.68
N CYS A 314 3.48 25.11 -7.89
CA CYS A 314 2.10 25.24 -8.35
C CYS A 314 1.99 26.14 -9.61
N ALA A 315 2.70 27.27 -9.64
CA ALA A 315 2.76 28.14 -10.81
C ALA A 315 3.53 27.50 -11.99
N ALA A 316 4.66 26.83 -11.73
CA ALA A 316 5.45 26.15 -12.77
C ALA A 316 4.68 25.00 -13.43
N VAL A 317 4.03 24.14 -12.64
CA VAL A 317 3.17 23.04 -13.12
C VAL A 317 1.99 23.58 -13.91
N ALA A 318 1.38 24.67 -13.45
CA ALA A 318 0.27 25.28 -14.16
C ALA A 318 0.67 25.96 -15.47
N GLN A 319 1.87 26.53 -15.56
CA GLN A 319 2.40 27.03 -16.82
C GLN A 319 2.72 25.86 -17.77
N PHE A 320 3.44 24.85 -17.29
CA PHE A 320 3.80 23.65 -18.05
C PHE A 320 2.58 22.95 -18.70
N ALA A 321 1.48 22.83 -17.97
CA ALA A 321 0.22 22.31 -18.49
C ALA A 321 -0.47 23.26 -19.51
N ARG A 322 -0.39 24.58 -19.32
CA ARG A 322 -0.92 25.59 -20.26
C ARG A 322 -0.10 25.72 -21.55
N ASP A 323 1.20 25.44 -21.49
CA ASP A 323 2.07 25.33 -22.66
C ASP A 323 1.69 24.11 -23.51
N GLY A 324 1.05 23.09 -22.90
CA GLY A 324 0.49 21.93 -23.59
C GLY A 324 1.32 20.65 -23.48
N TRP A 325 2.30 20.61 -22.57
CA TRP A 325 3.04 19.39 -22.24
C TRP A 325 2.17 18.34 -21.53
N PRO A 326 2.52 17.04 -21.61
CA PRO A 326 1.77 15.99 -20.96
C PRO A 326 1.92 15.98 -19.44
N VAL A 327 0.79 15.88 -18.73
CA VAL A 327 0.73 15.80 -17.27
C VAL A 327 -0.21 14.67 -16.87
N VAL A 328 0.24 13.82 -15.95
CA VAL A 328 -0.53 12.73 -15.36
C VAL A 328 -0.71 13.00 -13.88
N ALA A 329 -1.96 12.97 -13.41
CA ALA A 329 -2.32 13.21 -12.01
C ALA A 329 -3.32 12.16 -11.53
N GLU A 330 -2.87 11.23 -10.69
CA GLU A 330 -3.68 10.17 -10.09
C GLU A 330 -3.95 10.43 -8.59
N GLY A 331 -5.07 9.96 -8.07
CA GLY A 331 -5.44 10.09 -6.65
C GLY A 331 -5.55 11.56 -6.18
N VAL A 332 -4.76 11.93 -5.17
CA VAL A 332 -4.69 13.28 -4.57
C VAL A 332 -4.04 14.31 -5.52
N ALA A 333 -3.35 13.87 -6.57
CA ALA A 333 -2.82 14.80 -7.57
C ALA A 333 -3.92 15.51 -8.37
N LEU A 334 -5.10 14.91 -8.55
CA LEU A 334 -6.22 15.57 -9.24
C LEU A 334 -6.69 16.84 -8.52
N PRO A 335 -7.03 16.84 -7.21
CA PRO A 335 -7.38 18.07 -6.51
C PRO A 335 -6.21 19.07 -6.44
N TRP A 336 -4.95 18.62 -6.42
CA TRP A 336 -3.78 19.51 -6.52
C TRP A 336 -3.67 20.23 -7.89
N LEU A 337 -4.19 19.65 -8.97
CA LEU A 337 -4.33 20.35 -10.26
C LEU A 337 -5.57 21.26 -10.35
N GLY A 338 -6.51 21.15 -9.41
CA GLY A 338 -7.68 22.02 -9.29
C GLY A 338 -7.33 23.46 -8.91
N ARG A 339 -8.35 24.30 -8.71
CA ARG A 339 -8.21 25.67 -8.20
C ARG A 339 -7.91 25.71 -6.71
N GLU A 340 -8.55 24.83 -5.94
CA GLU A 340 -8.43 24.76 -4.47
C GLU A 340 -8.81 23.37 -3.93
N LEU A 341 -8.29 23.04 -2.75
CA LEU A 341 -8.73 21.93 -1.88
C LEU A 341 -8.96 22.52 -0.48
N ASP A 342 -10.16 22.34 0.08
CA ASP A 342 -10.59 22.91 1.37
C ASP A 342 -10.33 24.44 1.49
N GLY A 343 -10.58 25.17 0.40
CA GLY A 343 -10.34 26.63 0.31
C GLY A 343 -8.86 27.04 0.24
N ARG A 344 -7.92 26.09 0.26
CA ARG A 344 -6.49 26.33 0.07
C ARG A 344 -6.18 26.36 -1.42
N PRO A 345 -5.58 27.44 -1.98
CA PRO A 345 -5.37 27.56 -3.42
C PRO A 345 -4.30 26.58 -3.91
N MET A 346 -4.64 25.87 -4.99
CA MET A 346 -3.83 24.81 -5.62
C MET A 346 -3.18 25.33 -6.92
N CYS A 347 -2.86 24.46 -7.89
CA CYS A 347 -2.18 24.86 -9.14
C CYS A 347 -3.05 25.73 -10.06
N GLY A 348 -4.36 25.52 -10.10
CA GLY A 348 -5.27 26.21 -11.04
C GLY A 348 -5.03 25.82 -12.50
N VAL A 349 -4.94 24.50 -12.76
CA VAL A 349 -4.89 23.92 -14.12
C VAL A 349 -6.29 23.54 -14.58
N LEU A 350 -7.07 22.93 -13.69
CA LEU A 350 -8.44 22.48 -13.93
C LEU A 350 -9.42 23.42 -13.24
N ASP A 351 -10.53 23.73 -13.93
CA ASP A 351 -11.64 24.52 -13.37
C ASP A 351 -12.51 23.65 -12.46
N ALA A 352 -11.93 23.24 -11.33
CA ALA A 352 -12.54 22.37 -10.34
C ALA A 352 -12.05 22.74 -8.93
N THR A 353 -12.88 22.47 -7.93
CA THR A 353 -12.55 22.64 -6.51
C THR A 353 -12.76 21.32 -5.79
N ALA A 354 -12.13 21.14 -4.63
CA ALA A 354 -12.25 19.91 -3.85
C ALA A 354 -12.49 20.19 -2.36
N THR A 355 -13.19 19.30 -1.68
CA THR A 355 -13.38 19.33 -0.23
C THR A 355 -13.19 17.96 0.40
N THR A 356 -12.54 17.88 1.56
CA THR A 356 -12.26 16.64 2.27
C THR A 356 -13.51 16.14 2.99
N GLY A 357 -14.15 15.08 2.46
CA GLY A 357 -15.32 14.46 3.07
C GLY A 357 -15.01 13.70 4.37
N GLU A 358 -16.02 13.41 5.19
CA GLU A 358 -15.84 12.59 6.39
C GLU A 358 -15.50 11.12 6.06
N GLN A 359 -16.09 10.59 4.98
CA GLN A 359 -15.94 9.19 4.57
C GLN A 359 -14.83 9.02 3.54
N THR A 360 -14.02 7.97 3.69
CA THR A 360 -13.03 7.55 2.69
C THR A 360 -13.70 6.76 1.57
N VAL A 361 -13.62 7.25 0.34
CA VAL A 361 -14.02 6.52 -0.87
C VAL A 361 -12.90 5.58 -1.26
N ALA A 362 -13.15 4.27 -1.18
CA ALA A 362 -12.18 3.22 -1.48
C ALA A 362 -12.62 2.26 -2.62
N GLY A 363 -11.69 1.42 -3.08
CA GLY A 363 -11.96 0.21 -3.88
C GLY A 363 -11.57 0.30 -5.35
N TYR A 364 -11.50 -0.85 -6.01
CA TYR A 364 -11.17 -0.97 -7.43
C TYR A 364 -12.29 -0.46 -8.34
N ARG A 365 -11.95 -0.03 -9.56
CA ARG A 365 -12.90 0.27 -10.64
C ARG A 365 -12.39 -0.31 -11.96
N GLU A 366 -13.24 -1.03 -12.67
CA GLU A 366 -13.01 -1.37 -14.09
C GLU A 366 -13.43 -0.17 -14.94
N ALA A 367 -12.45 0.69 -15.22
CA ALA A 367 -12.63 1.91 -15.96
C ALA A 367 -12.55 1.69 -17.47
N THR A 368 -13.30 2.49 -18.23
CA THR A 368 -13.23 2.61 -19.69
C THR A 368 -12.88 4.05 -20.06
N ALA A 369 -11.91 4.26 -20.95
CA ALA A 369 -11.52 5.58 -21.45
C ALA A 369 -12.58 6.10 -22.46
N PRO A 370 -13.34 7.17 -22.17
CA PRO A 370 -14.41 7.63 -23.05
C PRO A 370 -13.89 8.33 -24.32
N GLY A 371 -12.69 8.89 -24.24
CA GLY A 371 -11.97 9.52 -25.33
C GLY A 371 -10.47 9.22 -25.23
N MET A 372 -9.69 9.68 -26.21
CA MET A 372 -8.24 9.51 -26.20
C MET A 372 -7.58 10.51 -25.22
N SER A 373 -6.55 10.04 -24.51
CA SER A 373 -5.67 10.84 -23.66
C SER A 373 -4.22 10.35 -23.73
N VAL A 374 -3.29 11.00 -23.04
CA VAL A 374 -1.89 10.56 -22.98
C VAL A 374 -1.71 9.15 -22.41
N LEU A 375 -2.57 8.72 -21.48
CA LEU A 375 -2.51 7.35 -20.94
C LEU A 375 -3.12 6.31 -21.89
N ALA A 376 -4.27 6.61 -22.49
CA ALA A 376 -5.13 5.60 -23.10
C ALA A 376 -5.79 6.05 -24.42
N PRO A 377 -5.97 5.16 -25.41
CA PRO A 377 -6.87 5.39 -26.52
C PRO A 377 -8.35 5.28 -26.08
N ALA A 378 -9.27 5.85 -26.86
CA ALA A 378 -10.71 5.72 -26.60
C ALA A 378 -11.15 4.24 -26.62
N GLY A 379 -12.02 3.85 -25.71
CA GLY A 379 -12.52 2.48 -25.55
C GLY A 379 -11.58 1.53 -24.78
N ALA A 380 -10.36 1.97 -24.41
CA ALA A 380 -9.47 1.16 -23.58
C ALA A 380 -10.10 0.86 -22.20
N ARG A 381 -9.98 -0.38 -21.74
CA ARG A 381 -10.42 -0.82 -20.41
C ARG A 381 -9.22 -1.10 -19.50
N ILE A 382 -9.28 -0.66 -18.25
CA ILE A 382 -8.23 -0.89 -17.25
C ILE A 382 -8.84 -1.03 -15.84
N THR A 383 -8.25 -1.86 -15.00
CA THR A 383 -8.57 -1.86 -13.56
C THR A 383 -7.65 -0.88 -12.84
N GLY A 384 -8.24 0.08 -12.14
CA GLY A 384 -7.53 0.95 -11.21
C GLY A 384 -8.05 0.79 -9.78
N TYR A 385 -7.34 1.37 -8.82
CA TYR A 385 -7.77 1.47 -7.42
C TYR A 385 -7.85 2.95 -7.02
N LYS A 386 -8.78 3.31 -6.14
CA LYS A 386 -8.82 4.65 -5.56
C LYS A 386 -9.09 4.61 -4.07
N GLN A 387 -8.44 5.51 -3.34
CA GLN A 387 -8.58 5.70 -1.91
C GLN A 387 -8.35 7.19 -1.60
N HIS A 388 -9.41 7.91 -1.26
CA HIS A 388 -9.38 9.37 -1.01
C HIS A 388 -10.56 9.80 -0.14
N ARG A 389 -10.45 10.94 0.55
CA ARG A 389 -11.59 11.62 1.20
C ARG A 389 -12.05 12.84 0.41
N ALA A 390 -11.15 13.48 -0.34
CA ALA A 390 -11.42 14.62 -1.20
C ALA A 390 -12.50 14.29 -2.24
N VAL A 391 -13.57 15.08 -2.28
CA VAL A 391 -14.63 15.05 -3.28
C VAL A 391 -14.44 16.24 -4.20
N VAL A 392 -14.35 16.01 -5.52
CA VAL A 392 -14.06 17.06 -6.50
C VAL A 392 -15.31 17.48 -7.26
N THR A 393 -15.46 18.80 -7.42
CA THR A 393 -16.59 19.47 -8.07
C THR A 393 -16.08 20.42 -9.18
N PRO A 394 -16.49 20.23 -10.45
CA PRO A 394 -17.28 19.11 -10.96
C PRO A 394 -16.51 17.78 -10.87
N ARG A 395 -17.24 16.68 -10.84
CA ARG A 395 -16.67 15.31 -10.74
C ARG A 395 -15.82 14.93 -11.97
N SER A 396 -16.09 15.54 -13.12
CA SER A 396 -15.35 15.39 -14.36
C SER A 396 -15.37 16.67 -15.17
N GLY A 397 -14.41 16.80 -16.10
CA GLY A 397 -14.44 17.83 -17.14
C GLY A 397 -15.42 17.51 -18.26
N ALA A 398 -15.47 18.38 -19.28
CA ALA A 398 -16.23 18.14 -20.51
C ALA A 398 -15.79 16.85 -21.24
N ASN A 399 -14.49 16.53 -21.16
CA ASN A 399 -13.96 15.20 -21.47
C ASN A 399 -13.63 14.49 -20.15
N PRO A 400 -14.45 13.53 -19.69
CA PRO A 400 -14.11 12.69 -18.54
C PRO A 400 -12.91 11.79 -18.84
N ALA A 401 -12.08 11.53 -17.82
CA ALA A 401 -10.96 10.60 -17.94
C ALA A 401 -11.44 9.15 -18.01
N TRP A 402 -12.45 8.80 -17.20
CA TRP A 402 -12.96 7.43 -17.05
C TRP A 402 -14.47 7.38 -16.88
N THR A 403 -15.08 6.31 -17.38
CA THR A 403 -16.43 5.85 -17.03
C THR A 403 -16.39 4.39 -16.57
N TRP A 404 -17.42 3.94 -15.85
CA TRP A 404 -17.59 2.54 -15.45
C TRP A 404 -19.07 2.22 -15.20
N SER A 405 -19.41 0.94 -15.17
CA SER A 405 -20.79 0.48 -14.97
C SER A 405 -21.40 1.02 -13.67
N GLY A 406 -22.65 1.50 -13.71
CA GLY A 406 -23.38 2.03 -12.57
C GLY A 406 -22.81 3.33 -11.95
N GLY A 407 -21.79 3.95 -12.55
CA GLY A 407 -21.11 5.11 -11.99
C GLY A 407 -21.14 6.35 -12.89
N ASN A 408 -21.23 7.52 -12.27
CA ASN A 408 -21.03 8.79 -12.96
C ASN A 408 -19.58 8.91 -13.47
N PRO A 409 -19.33 9.54 -14.64
CA PRO A 409 -17.99 9.81 -15.16
C PRO A 409 -17.09 10.50 -14.13
N GLU A 410 -15.77 10.29 -14.22
CA GLU A 410 -14.81 10.83 -13.26
C GLU A 410 -13.51 11.32 -13.94
N GLY A 411 -12.93 12.39 -13.42
CA GLY A 411 -11.65 12.92 -13.89
C GLY A 411 -11.73 13.80 -15.13
N PHE A 412 -10.58 14.25 -15.62
CA PHE A 412 -10.44 15.30 -16.62
C PHE A 412 -9.41 14.92 -17.69
N VAL A 413 -9.77 15.09 -18.95
CA VAL A 413 -8.82 15.14 -20.07
C VAL A 413 -8.84 16.55 -20.67
N TRP A 414 -7.74 17.27 -20.54
CA TRP A 414 -7.62 18.66 -21.02
C TRP A 414 -6.26 18.84 -21.70
N ARG A 415 -6.26 19.05 -23.02
CA ARG A 415 -5.05 18.96 -23.85
C ARG A 415 -4.32 17.64 -23.59
N GLN A 416 -3.05 17.69 -23.16
CA GLN A 416 -2.26 16.52 -22.77
C GLN A 416 -2.28 16.24 -21.25
N VAL A 417 -3.11 16.93 -20.48
CA VAL A 417 -3.37 16.61 -19.06
C VAL A 417 -4.38 15.47 -18.97
N HIS A 418 -4.03 14.38 -18.28
CA HIS A 418 -4.95 13.36 -17.80
C HIS A 418 -4.94 13.39 -16.26
N ALA A 419 -6.09 13.68 -15.66
CA ALA A 419 -6.26 13.67 -14.21
C ALA A 419 -7.40 12.74 -13.78
N SER A 420 -7.19 11.90 -12.77
CA SER A 420 -8.24 11.13 -12.11
C SER A 420 -7.96 10.92 -10.62
N GLN A 421 -8.98 10.61 -9.83
CA GLN A 421 -8.78 10.06 -8.48
C GLN A 421 -8.50 8.55 -8.51
N LEU A 422 -8.63 7.92 -9.69
CA LEU A 422 -8.23 6.55 -9.96
C LEU A 422 -6.71 6.44 -10.16
N GLY A 423 -6.05 5.63 -9.34
CA GLY A 423 -4.65 5.24 -9.50
C GLY A 423 -4.49 3.94 -10.30
N LEU A 424 -3.42 3.86 -11.08
CA LEU A 424 -3.18 2.77 -12.03
C LEU A 424 -1.86 2.07 -11.74
N HIS A 425 -1.83 0.74 -11.79
CA HIS A 425 -0.59 -0.03 -11.73
C HIS A 425 -0.08 -0.28 -13.15
N TRP A 426 0.89 0.49 -13.64
CA TRP A 426 1.21 0.53 -15.07
C TRP A 426 1.75 -0.79 -15.65
N ALA A 427 2.29 -1.70 -14.83
CA ALA A 427 2.58 -3.08 -15.24
C ALA A 427 1.34 -3.87 -15.74
N ALA A 428 0.13 -3.41 -15.43
CA ALA A 428 -1.12 -3.93 -15.99
C ALA A 428 -1.28 -3.59 -17.50
N ALA A 429 -0.81 -2.41 -17.90
CA ALA A 429 -0.95 -1.81 -19.23
C ALA A 429 0.34 -1.01 -19.60
N PRO A 430 1.46 -1.69 -19.90
CA PRO A 430 2.77 -1.04 -20.13
C PRO A 430 2.79 -0.02 -21.28
N GLU A 431 1.85 -0.11 -22.21
CA GLU A 431 1.63 0.88 -23.27
C GLU A 431 1.36 2.30 -22.75
N ILE A 432 0.91 2.47 -21.51
CA ILE A 432 0.74 3.78 -20.87
C ILE A 432 2.08 4.54 -20.85
N ALA A 433 3.17 3.87 -20.46
CA ALA A 433 4.50 4.50 -20.43
C ALA A 433 4.94 4.92 -21.83
N ARG A 434 4.85 4.02 -22.83
CA ARG A 434 5.15 4.35 -24.23
C ARG A 434 4.35 5.54 -24.76
N ARG A 435 3.04 5.60 -24.47
CA ARG A 435 2.18 6.71 -24.93
C ARG A 435 2.57 8.04 -24.30
N LEU A 436 2.93 8.05 -23.01
CA LEU A 436 3.43 9.25 -22.34
C LEU A 436 4.79 9.70 -22.88
N VAL A 437 5.74 8.77 -23.07
CA VAL A 437 7.06 9.08 -23.61
C VAL A 437 6.96 9.58 -25.06
N ALA A 438 6.10 8.98 -25.89
CA ALA A 438 5.80 9.47 -27.24
C ALA A 438 5.16 10.88 -27.24
N ALA A 439 4.28 11.20 -26.29
CA ALA A 439 3.74 12.55 -26.13
C ALA A 439 4.82 13.57 -25.72
N ALA A 440 5.72 13.19 -24.81
CA ALA A 440 6.86 14.02 -24.39
C ALA A 440 7.89 14.24 -25.51
N HIS A 441 8.03 13.27 -26.43
CA HIS A 441 8.78 13.44 -27.68
C HIS A 441 8.10 14.40 -28.66
N ALA A 442 6.82 14.20 -28.93
CA ALA A 442 6.03 15.04 -29.85
C ALA A 442 5.96 16.51 -29.40
N GLY A 443 6.05 16.74 -28.09
CA GLY A 443 6.17 18.07 -27.50
C GLY A 443 4.83 18.70 -27.09
N PRO A 444 4.82 20.02 -26.85
CA PRO A 444 3.63 20.73 -26.40
C PRO A 444 2.57 20.83 -27.50
N GLN A 445 1.33 20.46 -27.19
CA GLN A 445 0.20 20.66 -28.10
C GLN A 445 -0.36 22.09 -27.98
N GLY A 446 -0.31 22.82 -29.10
CA GLY A 446 -0.79 24.19 -29.20
C GLY A 446 -2.31 24.32 -29.01
N PRO A 447 -2.81 25.52 -28.66
CA PRO A 447 -4.21 25.74 -28.27
C PRO A 447 -5.25 25.51 -29.40
N GLY A 448 -4.81 25.28 -30.64
CA GLY A 448 -5.67 25.03 -31.80
C GLY A 448 -5.59 23.62 -32.38
N SER A 449 -4.77 22.70 -31.84
CA SER A 449 -4.68 21.33 -32.35
C SER A 449 -5.80 20.45 -31.79
N SER A 450 -7.03 20.67 -32.27
CA SER A 450 -8.06 19.63 -32.18
C SER A 450 -7.59 18.40 -32.95
N HIS A 451 -7.68 17.21 -32.34
CA HIS A 451 -7.51 15.99 -33.11
C HIS A 451 -8.59 15.95 -34.20
N PRO A 452 -8.25 15.62 -35.46
CA PRO A 452 -9.26 15.40 -36.47
C PRO A 452 -10.18 14.27 -36.02
N ALA A 453 -11.49 14.44 -36.16
CA ALA A 453 -12.45 13.39 -35.89
C ALA A 453 -12.07 12.14 -36.68
N ALA A 454 -12.02 10.98 -36.01
CA ALA A 454 -11.40 9.78 -36.56
C ALA A 454 -12.09 9.35 -37.86
N GLY A 455 -11.42 9.60 -39.00
CA GLY A 455 -11.81 9.01 -40.27
C GLY A 455 -11.69 7.50 -40.17
N MET A 456 -12.79 6.78 -40.40
CA MET A 456 -12.79 5.32 -40.46
C MET A 456 -11.70 4.85 -41.45
N PRO A 457 -10.74 4.00 -41.04
CA PRO A 457 -9.80 3.43 -41.99
C PRO A 457 -10.56 2.52 -42.96
N SER A 458 -10.52 2.85 -44.25
CA SER A 458 -11.11 2.03 -45.32
C SER A 458 -10.58 0.60 -45.24
N ALA A 459 -11.47 -0.38 -45.20
CA ALA A 459 -11.08 -1.78 -45.09
C ALA A 459 -10.22 -2.23 -46.30
N PRO A 460 -9.17 -3.06 -46.08
CA PRO A 460 -8.30 -3.50 -47.16
C PRO A 460 -9.05 -4.47 -48.10
N THR A 461 -9.11 -4.12 -49.39
CA THR A 461 -9.65 -5.00 -50.43
C THR A 461 -8.69 -6.16 -50.71
N GLN A 462 -9.02 -7.34 -50.19
CA GLN A 462 -8.50 -8.62 -50.71
C GLN A 462 -9.60 -9.35 -51.49
N GLY A 463 -9.27 -9.79 -52.71
CA GLY A 463 -10.24 -10.40 -53.63
C GLY A 463 -10.49 -11.87 -53.35
N MET A 464 -11.75 -12.29 -53.47
CA MET A 464 -12.14 -13.71 -53.59
C MET A 464 -12.42 -14.04 -55.06
N PRO A 465 -12.03 -15.24 -55.56
CA PRO A 465 -12.29 -15.66 -56.93
C PRO A 465 -13.78 -15.99 -57.18
N SER A 466 -14.20 -15.86 -58.44
CA SER A 466 -15.60 -15.92 -58.88
C SER A 466 -16.08 -17.32 -59.30
N VAL A 467 -17.35 -17.63 -59.00
CA VAL A 467 -18.12 -18.77 -59.55
C VAL A 467 -19.53 -18.29 -59.93
N PRO A 468 -20.08 -18.62 -61.12
CA PRO A 468 -21.33 -18.03 -61.64
C PRO A 468 -22.63 -18.80 -61.28
N PRO A 469 -23.82 -18.19 -61.47
CA PRO A 469 -25.12 -18.72 -61.01
C PRO A 469 -26.05 -19.29 -62.11
N PRO A 470 -27.04 -20.11 -61.71
CA PRO A 470 -28.43 -20.05 -62.21
C PRO A 470 -29.45 -20.02 -61.03
N GLY A 471 -30.74 -19.65 -61.15
CA GLY A 471 -31.54 -19.08 -62.24
C GLY A 471 -33.02 -18.94 -61.78
N MET A 472 -33.77 -17.95 -62.27
CA MET A 472 -35.23 -17.72 -62.02
C MET A 472 -36.08 -18.27 -63.21
N PRO A 473 -37.45 -18.21 -63.27
CA PRO A 473 -38.46 -17.53 -62.44
C PRO A 473 -39.81 -18.29 -62.16
N SER A 474 -40.76 -17.66 -61.43
CA SER A 474 -42.21 -17.47 -61.76
C SER A 474 -43.09 -17.08 -60.53
N GLY A 475 -44.30 -16.51 -60.75
CA GLY A 475 -45.29 -16.05 -59.73
C GLY A 475 -46.75 -16.32 -60.17
N PRO A 476 -47.81 -15.51 -59.86
CA PRO A 476 -47.89 -14.29 -59.03
C PRO A 476 -49.07 -14.28 -57.96
N PRO A 477 -50.12 -13.40 -57.91
CA PRO A 477 -50.32 -12.47 -56.76
C PRO A 477 -51.74 -12.35 -56.13
N GLN A 478 -51.88 -11.47 -55.09
CA GLN A 478 -53.06 -10.69 -54.56
C GLN A 478 -53.02 -10.63 -52.99
N GLY A 479 -53.46 -9.60 -52.26
CA GLY A 479 -54.06 -8.29 -52.59
C GLY A 479 -54.16 -7.33 -51.38
N VAL A 480 -54.69 -6.10 -51.57
CA VAL A 480 -54.89 -4.98 -50.59
C VAL A 480 -56.33 -4.41 -50.76
N PRO A 481 -56.88 -3.38 -50.02
CA PRO A 481 -56.38 -2.52 -48.91
C PRO A 481 -57.34 -2.46 -47.67
N SER A 482 -57.13 -1.67 -46.59
CA SER A 482 -57.62 -0.26 -46.42
C SER A 482 -57.33 0.30 -44.99
N GLY A 483 -57.30 1.64 -44.80
CA GLY A 483 -57.26 2.34 -43.48
C GLY A 483 -58.59 3.07 -43.15
N PRO A 484 -58.64 4.23 -42.45
CA PRO A 484 -57.58 5.00 -41.75
C PRO A 484 -57.97 5.66 -40.37
N GLN A 485 -57.00 6.30 -39.71
CA GLN A 485 -57.02 7.48 -38.78
C GLN A 485 -58.21 7.81 -37.81
N GLY A 486 -57.88 8.16 -36.55
CA GLY A 486 -58.80 8.84 -35.59
C GLY A 486 -58.15 9.23 -34.22
N MET A 487 -58.63 10.32 -33.59
CA MET A 487 -58.19 10.97 -32.33
C MET A 487 -59.42 11.67 -31.68
N PRO A 488 -59.43 12.20 -30.42
CA PRO A 488 -58.68 11.89 -29.19
C PRO A 488 -59.57 11.90 -27.89
N ALA A 489 -58.91 11.90 -26.71
CA ALA A 489 -59.32 12.49 -25.40
C ALA A 489 -60.34 11.80 -24.46
N GLY A 490 -60.15 12.01 -23.15
CA GLY A 490 -61.11 11.69 -22.08
C GLY A 490 -60.51 11.40 -20.69
N SER A 491 -60.82 12.22 -19.67
CA SER A 491 -60.50 11.99 -18.25
C SER A 491 -61.78 12.01 -17.40
N PRO A 492 -61.80 11.35 -16.23
CA PRO A 492 -62.63 11.81 -15.11
C PRO A 492 -61.91 11.81 -13.75
N SER A 493 -62.58 12.33 -12.72
CA SER A 493 -62.05 12.60 -11.36
C SER A 493 -63.09 12.31 -10.26
N GLY A 494 -62.67 12.01 -9.02
CA GLY A 494 -63.61 11.83 -7.88
C GLY A 494 -62.97 11.65 -6.49
N MET A 495 -63.63 12.22 -5.47
CA MET A 495 -63.47 12.14 -4.00
C MET A 495 -64.91 11.85 -3.42
N PRO A 496 -65.25 11.74 -2.10
CA PRO A 496 -64.57 12.12 -0.85
C PRO A 496 -64.61 11.06 0.33
N PRO A 497 -65.12 11.26 1.59
CA PRO A 497 -64.26 11.45 2.79
C PRO A 497 -64.62 10.72 4.15
N GLY A 498 -63.73 10.85 5.16
CA GLY A 498 -64.05 10.92 6.63
C GLY A 498 -63.73 9.71 7.55
N MET A 499 -63.84 9.75 8.91
CA MET A 499 -63.74 10.84 9.92
C MET A 499 -63.79 10.35 11.43
N VAL A 500 -62.64 10.12 12.12
CA VAL A 500 -62.39 10.06 13.62
C VAL A 500 -63.27 9.12 14.52
N PRO A 501 -63.12 8.99 15.89
CA PRO A 501 -62.07 9.37 16.88
C PRO A 501 -61.62 8.27 17.93
N ALA A 502 -60.77 8.68 18.89
CA ALA A 502 -60.51 8.14 20.26
C ALA A 502 -59.54 6.93 20.45
N GLY A 503 -58.73 6.85 21.52
CA GLY A 503 -58.50 7.79 22.65
C GLY A 503 -57.29 7.46 23.56
N HIS A 504 -56.86 8.43 24.40
CA HIS A 504 -55.80 8.37 25.44
C HIS A 504 -56.27 7.67 26.74
N PRO A 505 -55.51 7.57 27.88
CA PRO A 505 -54.15 8.04 28.26
C PRO A 505 -53.24 6.90 28.84
N ALA A 506 -52.09 7.05 29.49
CA ALA A 506 -50.91 7.95 29.56
C ALA A 506 -50.05 7.49 30.77
N MET A 507 -48.74 7.77 30.79
CA MET A 507 -47.88 7.70 32.00
C MET A 507 -47.74 9.09 32.64
N VAL A 508 -47.55 9.20 33.96
CA VAL A 508 -46.50 10.02 34.62
C VAL A 508 -46.20 9.46 36.06
N PRO A 509 -45.25 9.95 36.92
CA PRO A 509 -44.22 9.07 37.48
C PRO A 509 -43.96 9.24 39.01
N ALA A 510 -42.71 8.95 39.42
CA ALA A 510 -41.93 9.49 40.57
C ALA A 510 -41.72 8.58 41.79
N GLY A 511 -40.61 8.83 42.50
CA GLY A 511 -40.26 8.22 43.79
C GLY A 511 -38.76 7.92 43.93
N ALA A 512 -38.11 8.41 44.99
CA ALA A 512 -36.75 8.06 45.39
C ALA A 512 -36.76 7.26 46.71
N GLY A 513 -35.76 6.41 46.96
CA GLY A 513 -35.68 5.65 48.21
C GLY A 513 -34.42 4.79 48.40
N LEU A 514 -33.66 5.11 49.45
CA LEU A 514 -32.74 4.27 50.22
C LEU A 514 -33.27 4.22 51.68
N PRO A 515 -32.75 3.42 52.64
CA PRO A 515 -31.83 2.27 52.59
C PRO A 515 -32.44 1.01 53.31
N PRO A 516 -31.83 0.37 54.34
CA PRO A 516 -30.82 -0.73 54.30
C PRO A 516 -31.34 -2.07 54.91
N VAL A 517 -30.47 -3.10 55.06
CA VAL A 517 -30.09 -3.73 56.36
C VAL A 517 -29.15 -4.97 56.21
N GLN A 518 -28.05 -4.91 56.98
CA GLN A 518 -27.10 -5.88 57.57
C GLN A 518 -27.30 -7.42 57.45
N GLY A 519 -26.18 -8.18 57.47
CA GLY A 519 -26.14 -9.62 57.84
C GLY A 519 -24.79 -10.35 57.66
N SER A 520 -24.04 -10.61 58.75
CA SER A 520 -22.82 -11.47 58.85
C SER A 520 -22.62 -11.86 60.34
N PRO A 521 -21.71 -12.77 60.77
CA PRO A 521 -20.79 -13.70 60.09
C PRO A 521 -21.02 -15.20 60.49
N SER A 522 -20.22 -16.21 60.10
CA SER A 522 -19.07 -16.77 60.87
C SER A 522 -18.58 -18.12 60.27
N GLY A 523 -17.33 -18.55 60.53
CA GLY A 523 -16.82 -19.93 60.29
C GLY A 523 -16.68 -20.73 61.60
N PRO A 524 -15.77 -21.73 61.75
CA PRO A 524 -14.89 -22.43 60.79
C PRO A 524 -15.00 -23.99 60.88
N GLY A 525 -14.10 -24.77 60.25
CA GLY A 525 -14.02 -26.23 60.47
C GLY A 525 -12.87 -26.98 59.76
N THR A 526 -12.36 -28.07 60.36
CA THR A 526 -11.22 -28.90 59.89
C THR A 526 -11.60 -30.39 59.79
N GLY A 527 -10.91 -31.16 58.92
CA GLY A 527 -11.07 -32.63 58.88
C GLY A 527 -10.22 -33.33 57.81
N GLY A 528 -9.69 -34.52 58.11
CA GLY A 528 -8.90 -35.38 57.20
C GLY A 528 -9.51 -36.79 56.98
N PRO A 529 -8.91 -37.63 56.11
CA PRO A 529 -9.45 -38.93 55.64
C PRO A 529 -8.99 -40.12 56.52
N PRO A 530 -9.55 -41.36 56.40
CA PRO A 530 -9.13 -42.34 55.35
C PRO A 530 -10.13 -43.48 54.96
N ALA A 531 -9.85 -44.18 53.84
CA ALA A 531 -10.10 -45.62 53.51
C ALA A 531 -9.72 -45.85 52.01
N GLN A 532 -8.88 -46.79 51.55
CA GLN A 532 -8.71 -48.25 51.71
C GLN A 532 -9.59 -49.14 50.77
N GLY A 533 -8.94 -50.01 49.98
CA GLY A 533 -9.56 -51.05 49.12
C GLY A 533 -8.64 -51.54 47.99
N VAL A 534 -7.99 -52.70 48.16
CA VAL A 534 -6.94 -53.30 47.28
C VAL A 534 -7.01 -54.83 47.45
N PRO A 535 -7.09 -55.68 46.39
CA PRO A 535 -5.91 -56.31 45.73
C PRO A 535 -6.15 -56.64 44.22
N ASP A 536 -5.44 -57.51 43.45
CA ASP A 536 -4.35 -58.48 43.72
C ASP A 536 -3.50 -58.86 42.47
N THR A 537 -2.24 -59.31 42.69
CA THR A 537 -1.30 -60.20 41.91
C THR A 537 -1.12 -60.06 40.35
N VAL A 538 -0.06 -60.53 39.67
CA VAL A 538 0.99 -61.57 39.87
C VAL A 538 2.40 -61.05 39.45
N VAL A 539 3.49 -61.70 39.91
CA VAL A 539 4.92 -61.40 39.61
C VAL A 539 5.62 -62.55 38.85
N LEU A 540 6.62 -62.26 38.01
CA LEU A 540 7.73 -63.19 37.68
C LEU A 540 9.02 -62.43 37.25
N THR A 541 10.19 -63.08 37.36
CA THR A 541 11.52 -62.44 37.30
C THR A 541 12.62 -63.30 36.65
N THR A 542 13.65 -62.65 36.07
CA THR A 542 15.06 -63.10 35.82
C THR A 542 15.75 -61.99 34.99
N SER A 543 16.92 -61.36 35.25
CA SER A 543 18.22 -61.66 35.89
C SER A 543 19.36 -61.90 34.86
N GLY A 544 20.33 -60.97 34.75
CA GLY A 544 21.50 -61.04 33.85
C GLY A 544 22.54 -59.92 34.12
N GLN A 545 23.82 -60.15 33.81
CA GLN A 545 25.01 -59.44 34.36
C GLN A 545 26.22 -59.52 33.39
N VAL A 546 27.33 -58.75 33.42
CA VAL A 546 27.79 -57.53 34.16
C VAL A 546 29.10 -57.03 33.48
N SER A 547 29.39 -55.72 33.39
CA SER A 547 30.74 -55.16 33.72
C SER A 547 30.94 -53.62 33.57
N SER A 548 31.82 -53.12 34.45
CA SER A 548 32.61 -51.85 34.60
C SER A 548 33.08 -51.05 33.36
N SER A 549 33.64 -49.83 33.44
CA SER A 549 34.37 -49.08 34.52
C SER A 549 34.07 -47.56 34.50
N ALA A 550 33.95 -46.79 35.61
CA ALA A 550 34.94 -46.35 36.62
C ALA A 550 36.11 -45.50 36.04
N ALA A 551 36.58 -44.38 36.60
CA ALA A 551 36.17 -43.46 37.71
C ALA A 551 36.87 -42.07 37.48
N SER A 552 36.75 -40.95 38.22
CA SER A 552 36.20 -40.55 39.55
C SER A 552 35.44 -39.19 39.41
N GLY A 553 35.33 -38.19 40.33
CA GLY A 553 35.82 -37.93 41.70
C GLY A 553 35.37 -36.52 42.23
N MET A 554 35.50 -36.26 43.54
CA MET A 554 35.10 -35.05 44.33
C MET A 554 35.99 -35.00 45.63
N PRO A 555 35.89 -34.12 46.68
CA PRO A 555 34.87 -33.10 47.06
C PRO A 555 35.38 -31.78 47.74
N HIS A 556 34.47 -31.05 48.44
CA HIS A 556 34.61 -29.92 49.40
C HIS A 556 34.65 -28.46 48.85
N GLY A 557 34.05 -27.45 49.51
CA GLY A 557 33.07 -27.48 50.62
C GLY A 557 32.85 -26.15 51.40
N MET A 558 31.64 -25.97 51.95
CA MET A 558 31.17 -25.02 53.01
C MET A 558 31.01 -23.49 52.74
N ASN A 559 29.80 -22.99 53.11
CA ASN A 559 29.42 -21.86 54.00
C ASN A 559 30.20 -20.49 53.96
N HIS A 560 29.65 -19.31 54.32
CA HIS A 560 28.53 -18.98 55.24
C HIS A 560 27.83 -17.60 54.92
N PRO A 561 27.19 -16.79 55.82
CA PRO A 561 25.79 -16.36 55.56
C PRO A 561 25.41 -14.85 55.63
N GLY A 562 24.25 -14.52 55.02
CA GLY A 562 23.07 -13.82 55.63
C GLY A 562 23.11 -12.37 56.16
N HIS A 563 22.00 -11.63 55.96
CA HIS A 563 21.35 -10.78 57.00
C HIS A 563 19.92 -10.32 56.59
N ASN A 564 19.08 -9.95 57.58
CA ASN A 564 17.69 -9.44 57.44
C ASN A 564 17.66 -7.93 57.07
N GLY A 565 16.61 -7.26 56.58
CA GLY A 565 15.13 -7.36 56.77
C GLY A 565 14.64 -6.38 57.86
N PRO A 566 13.36 -5.89 57.93
CA PRO A 566 12.17 -6.05 57.06
C PRO A 566 11.93 -4.73 56.22
N GLY A 567 10.76 -4.10 55.97
CA GLY A 567 9.32 -4.30 56.36
C GLY A 567 8.39 -3.12 55.97
N SER A 568 7.06 -3.30 56.13
CA SER A 568 5.89 -2.37 55.88
C SER A 568 5.73 -1.78 54.46
N GLY A 569 4.56 -1.29 54.01
CA GLY A 569 3.17 -1.36 54.53
C GLY A 569 2.18 -0.48 53.72
N LEU A 570 1.13 -1.07 53.14
CA LEU A 570 -0.02 -0.39 52.47
C LEU A 570 -0.98 0.24 53.52
N PRO A 571 -1.98 1.13 53.19
CA PRO A 571 -2.67 1.31 51.89
C PRO A 571 -3.03 2.79 51.51
N GLY A 572 -3.88 2.97 50.48
CA GLY A 572 -4.58 4.24 50.19
C GLY A 572 -5.18 4.30 48.77
N ALA A 573 -6.29 5.00 48.58
CA ALA A 573 -6.98 5.16 47.29
C ALA A 573 -7.55 6.59 47.10
N ASP A 574 -8.23 6.78 45.97
CA ASP A 574 -9.22 7.83 45.66
C ASP A 574 -8.77 9.27 45.31
N ALA A 575 -8.75 9.50 43.99
CA ALA A 575 -9.63 10.44 43.27
C ALA A 575 -9.46 11.98 43.39
N TYR A 576 -10.04 12.65 42.37
CA TYR A 576 -10.14 14.10 42.12
C TYR A 576 -8.84 14.86 41.83
N GLY A 577 -8.92 15.70 40.80
CA GLY A 577 -7.98 16.79 40.54
C GLY A 577 -8.70 18.14 40.61
N GLN A 578 -7.94 19.23 40.65
CA GLN A 578 -8.34 20.64 40.50
C GLN A 578 -7.11 21.44 40.03
N ASP A 579 -7.33 22.68 39.58
CA ASP A 579 -6.38 23.48 38.79
C ASP A 579 -5.38 24.34 39.62
N PHE A 580 -4.53 25.07 38.88
CA PHE A 580 -3.73 26.25 39.29
C PHE A 580 -2.45 26.02 40.14
N PRO A 581 -1.53 27.01 40.23
CA PRO A 581 -1.50 28.32 39.54
C PRO A 581 -0.26 28.55 38.65
N GLY A 582 -0.27 29.64 37.88
CA GLY A 582 0.95 30.29 37.38
C GLY A 582 1.20 31.60 38.13
N HIS A 583 2.44 32.05 38.23
CA HIS A 583 2.80 33.41 38.65
C HIS A 583 4.13 33.87 38.03
N ASP A 584 4.08 35.06 37.46
CA ASP A 584 5.08 36.15 37.39
C ASP A 584 6.58 35.87 37.14
N ALA A 585 7.08 36.50 36.08
CA ALA A 585 8.44 37.01 36.00
C ALA A 585 8.57 38.33 36.77
N PRO A 586 9.79 38.71 37.20
CA PRO A 586 10.34 39.96 36.64
C PRO A 586 11.87 39.95 36.45
N GLY A 587 12.38 40.92 35.68
CA GLY A 587 13.81 41.30 35.70
C GLY A 587 14.38 41.68 34.34
N GLN A 588 14.85 42.93 34.20
CA GLN A 588 15.59 43.42 33.03
C GLN A 588 17.09 43.45 33.30
N GLY A 589 17.91 43.40 32.25
CA GLY A 589 19.34 43.67 32.33
C GLY A 589 20.00 43.69 30.96
N ALA A 590 20.34 44.87 30.45
CA ALA A 590 20.99 45.06 29.15
C ALA A 590 22.21 45.98 29.30
N PHE A 591 23.38 45.57 28.81
CA PHE A 591 24.56 46.43 28.66
C PHE A 591 25.54 45.91 27.61
N GLY A 592 26.31 46.86 27.07
CA GLY A 592 27.46 46.77 26.17
C GLY A 592 27.79 48.21 25.73
N PRO A 593 28.75 48.46 24.82
CA PRO A 593 29.80 47.59 24.26
C PRO A 593 31.21 48.12 24.65
N ASP A 594 32.30 47.58 24.05
CA ASP A 594 33.48 48.42 23.71
C ASP A 594 34.43 47.80 22.66
N PHE A 595 35.34 48.62 22.09
CA PHE A 595 36.31 48.29 21.02
C PHE A 595 37.79 48.40 21.50
N PRO A 596 38.80 47.88 20.77
CA PRO A 596 39.69 48.79 20.00
C PRO A 596 40.34 48.19 18.71
N GLU A 597 41.03 49.05 17.93
CA GLU A 597 41.69 48.75 16.64
C GLU A 597 43.24 48.69 16.67
N ARG A 598 43.85 48.13 15.60
CA ARG A 598 44.96 48.67 14.74
C ARG A 598 45.71 47.54 13.98
N GLY A 599 46.20 47.69 12.75
CA GLY A 599 46.09 48.76 11.73
C GLY A 599 47.13 48.63 10.58
N ALA A 600 46.98 49.42 9.50
CA ALA A 600 47.92 49.63 8.35
C ALA A 600 48.17 48.43 7.38
N SER A 601 48.52 48.57 6.08
CA SER A 601 48.59 49.71 5.12
C SER A 601 48.61 49.22 3.64
N GLY A 602 48.21 50.06 2.66
CA GLY A 602 48.28 49.77 1.18
C GLY A 602 49.56 50.32 0.50
N PRO A 603 49.57 50.74 -0.80
CA PRO A 603 48.53 50.73 -1.86
C PRO A 603 49.01 50.30 -3.28
N GLY A 604 48.17 50.42 -4.35
CA GLY A 604 48.71 50.58 -5.73
C GLY A 604 47.82 50.28 -6.98
N GLN A 605 47.42 51.33 -7.71
CA GLN A 605 47.21 51.45 -9.20
C GLN A 605 46.22 50.54 -9.98
N SER A 606 45.78 50.86 -11.21
CA SER A 606 45.02 52.05 -11.70
C SER A 606 44.65 51.95 -13.20
N GLY A 607 43.44 52.41 -13.59
CA GLY A 607 43.06 52.76 -14.99
C GLY A 607 41.77 52.10 -15.52
N GLY A 608 40.95 52.71 -16.39
CA GLY A 608 40.94 54.11 -16.86
C GLY A 608 40.20 54.34 -18.19
N GLY A 609 39.17 55.21 -18.22
CA GLY A 609 38.35 55.59 -19.40
C GLY A 609 36.87 55.19 -19.22
N GLN A 610 35.85 56.08 -19.12
CA GLN A 610 35.38 57.20 -19.97
C GLN A 610 34.75 56.72 -21.31
N SER A 611 33.61 57.23 -21.80
CA SER A 611 32.82 58.44 -21.44
C SER A 611 31.30 58.29 -21.69
N GLY A 612 30.47 59.12 -21.03
CA GLY A 612 29.07 59.39 -21.42
C GLY A 612 28.95 60.61 -22.35
N PRO A 613 27.86 61.42 -22.34
CA PRO A 613 26.63 61.31 -21.54
C PRO A 613 25.31 61.58 -22.33
N GLY A 614 24.16 61.56 -21.64
CA GLY A 614 22.90 62.12 -22.13
C GLY A 614 21.74 61.95 -21.16
N GLY A 615 20.96 63.00 -20.88
CA GLY A 615 19.79 62.94 -19.99
C GLY A 615 19.08 64.29 -19.83
N PHE A 616 17.87 64.28 -19.26
CA PHE A 616 17.12 65.46 -18.80
C PHE A 616 16.21 65.11 -17.61
N GLY A 617 15.77 66.13 -16.87
CA GLY A 617 15.26 66.00 -15.49
C GLY A 617 13.73 65.99 -15.28
N PRO A 618 13.28 66.02 -14.00
CA PRO A 618 11.91 65.66 -13.61
C PRO A 618 11.08 66.81 -13.00
N GLY A 619 9.83 66.49 -12.65
CA GLY A 619 9.04 67.16 -11.60
C GLY A 619 7.71 66.42 -11.38
N SER A 620 6.90 66.66 -10.36
CA SER A 620 7.12 67.26 -9.02
C SER A 620 5.74 67.39 -8.36
N GLY A 621 5.50 66.81 -7.18
CA GLY A 621 4.16 66.85 -6.56
C GLY A 621 4.09 66.26 -5.15
N GLN A 622 4.24 67.12 -4.14
CA GLN A 622 3.75 66.89 -2.77
C GLN A 622 2.26 67.36 -2.72
N SER A 623 1.44 67.17 -1.68
CA SER A 623 1.55 66.65 -0.31
C SER A 623 0.20 65.91 0.02
N GLY A 624 -0.05 65.20 1.11
CA GLY A 624 0.08 65.55 2.54
C GLY A 624 -1.17 65.00 3.27
N PRO A 625 -1.14 64.60 4.57
CA PRO A 625 -2.15 63.69 5.13
C PRO A 625 -3.19 64.34 6.07
N GLY A 626 -4.29 63.61 6.32
CA GLY A 626 -5.29 63.89 7.36
C GLY A 626 -6.08 62.63 7.70
N GLY A 627 -6.60 62.51 8.94
CA GLY A 627 -7.31 61.32 9.41
C GLY A 627 -8.38 61.63 10.48
N PHE A 628 -8.70 60.61 11.29
CA PHE A 628 -9.73 60.57 12.35
C PHE A 628 -11.21 60.48 11.94
N GLY A 629 -11.93 59.59 12.65
CA GLY A 629 -13.21 59.95 13.27
C GLY A 629 -14.45 59.17 12.82
N PRO A 630 -15.12 58.42 13.72
CA PRO A 630 -16.40 57.77 13.43
C PRO A 630 -17.61 58.63 13.85
N GLY A 631 -18.77 58.38 13.24
CA GLY A 631 -20.06 58.98 13.64
C GLY A 631 -21.26 58.25 13.05
N SER A 632 -22.28 57.97 13.86
CA SER A 632 -23.49 57.21 13.49
C SER A 632 -24.69 58.11 13.18
N GLY A 633 -25.61 57.68 12.30
CA GLY A 633 -26.84 58.42 12.00
C GLY A 633 -27.79 57.74 10.98
N LEU A 634 -28.78 57.01 11.48
CA LEU A 634 -29.98 56.54 10.76
C LEU A 634 -31.13 57.60 10.93
N PRO A 635 -32.31 57.55 10.24
CA PRO A 635 -33.01 56.34 9.73
C PRO A 635 -33.83 56.44 8.41
N GLY A 636 -34.40 55.29 8.01
CA GLY A 636 -35.47 55.15 7.01
C GLY A 636 -36.04 53.72 7.03
N HIS A 637 -37.37 53.54 6.97
CA HIS A 637 -38.05 52.25 7.23
C HIS A 637 -38.42 51.44 5.97
N GLY A 638 -38.47 50.10 6.07
CA GLY A 638 -39.09 49.23 5.04
C GLY A 638 -38.89 47.71 5.19
N VAL A 639 -39.57 47.06 6.14
CA VAL A 639 -39.72 45.57 6.27
C VAL A 639 -41.07 45.26 6.96
N PRO A 640 -41.74 44.09 6.76
CA PRO A 640 -41.29 42.72 7.11
C PRO A 640 -41.24 41.76 5.87
N GLY A 641 -40.81 40.49 5.92
CA GLY A 641 -40.55 39.53 7.03
C GLY A 641 -41.48 38.30 6.92
N GLN A 642 -41.19 37.06 7.34
CA GLN A 642 -39.99 36.38 7.91
C GLN A 642 -40.05 34.86 7.57
N GLY A 643 -39.03 34.06 7.91
CA GLY A 643 -39.08 32.60 7.68
C GLY A 643 -37.92 31.72 8.19
N MET A 644 -37.29 32.04 9.32
CA MET A 644 -36.27 31.20 9.98
C MET A 644 -36.82 30.55 11.26
N PRO A 645 -36.34 29.35 11.63
CA PRO A 645 -36.26 28.95 13.04
C PRO A 645 -34.84 28.50 13.44
N THR A 646 -34.29 29.15 14.45
CA THR A 646 -33.11 28.68 15.21
C THR A 646 -33.57 27.87 16.43
N ASN A 647 -32.81 26.86 16.87
CA ASN A 647 -32.78 26.49 18.28
C ASN A 647 -31.45 25.82 18.68
N SER A 648 -31.14 25.79 19.98
CA SER A 648 -29.80 25.50 20.51
C SER A 648 -29.79 24.55 21.72
N GLY A 649 -28.96 23.51 21.65
CA GLY A 649 -28.52 22.69 22.80
C GLY A 649 -29.49 21.57 23.26
N PRO A 650 -29.06 20.72 24.23
CA PRO A 650 -27.75 20.67 24.89
C PRO A 650 -26.83 19.54 24.37
N ALA A 651 -25.61 19.45 24.91
CA ALA A 651 -24.66 18.36 24.64
C ALA A 651 -24.89 17.12 25.54
N MET A 652 -24.39 15.96 25.13
CA MET A 652 -24.28 14.76 25.97
C MET A 652 -22.91 14.07 25.82
N SER A 653 -22.42 13.52 26.93
CA SER A 653 -21.15 12.76 27.04
C SER A 653 -21.32 11.30 26.57
N PRO A 654 -20.23 10.59 26.21
CA PRO A 654 -20.32 9.34 25.47
C PRO A 654 -20.62 8.11 26.35
N GLY A 655 -21.45 7.21 25.82
CA GLY A 655 -21.45 5.79 26.21
C GLY A 655 -22.82 5.17 26.50
N GLN A 656 -23.49 4.65 25.46
CA GLN A 656 -24.19 3.35 25.48
C GLN A 656 -24.68 2.98 24.07
N ALA A 657 -24.86 1.68 23.81
CA ALA A 657 -25.27 1.16 22.51
C ALA A 657 -26.81 1.16 22.33
N MET A 658 -27.26 1.26 21.08
CA MET A 658 -28.67 1.13 20.66
C MET A 658 -28.77 0.18 19.45
N PRO A 659 -29.94 -0.44 19.18
CA PRO A 659 -29.98 -1.86 18.87
C PRO A 659 -30.16 -2.23 17.38
N LEU A 660 -29.92 -3.51 17.10
CA LEU A 660 -30.32 -4.17 15.85
C LEU A 660 -31.85 -4.24 15.72
N ASN A 661 -32.37 -4.00 14.52
CA ASN A 661 -33.80 -3.98 14.21
C ASN A 661 -34.32 -5.41 13.89
N PRO A 662 -35.47 -5.87 14.42
CA PRO A 662 -35.86 -7.28 14.36
C PRO A 662 -36.84 -7.66 13.23
N ALA A 663 -36.96 -8.98 13.05
CA ALA A 663 -38.08 -9.74 12.46
C ALA A 663 -38.33 -9.70 10.94
N MET A 664 -38.03 -10.84 10.30
CA MET A 664 -38.98 -11.51 9.41
C MET A 664 -39.36 -12.87 10.04
N SER A 665 -40.62 -13.29 9.89
CA SER A 665 -41.19 -14.45 10.59
C SER A 665 -41.24 -15.73 9.71
N PRO A 666 -41.26 -16.94 10.30
CA PRO A 666 -41.02 -18.19 9.56
C PRO A 666 -42.27 -19.03 9.25
N GLY A 667 -42.16 -19.85 8.19
CA GLY A 667 -42.65 -21.24 8.19
C GLY A 667 -44.06 -21.55 7.66
N GLN A 668 -44.12 -22.45 6.67
CA GLN A 668 -45.21 -23.39 6.42
C GLN A 668 -44.62 -24.80 6.16
N PRO A 669 -45.33 -25.89 6.49
CA PRO A 669 -44.71 -27.23 6.59
C PRO A 669 -44.79 -28.06 5.31
N MET A 670 -43.93 -29.09 5.22
CA MET A 670 -44.12 -30.24 4.34
C MET A 670 -44.09 -31.55 5.14
N SER A 671 -44.87 -32.54 4.71
CA SER A 671 -45.15 -33.79 5.43
C SER A 671 -44.10 -34.90 5.16
N PRO A 672 -43.91 -35.87 6.08
CA PRO A 672 -42.80 -36.83 6.03
C PRO A 672 -43.08 -38.08 5.17
N GLY A 673 -42.02 -38.75 4.68
CA GLY A 673 -42.15 -39.96 3.85
C GLY A 673 -40.91 -40.87 3.76
N GLN A 674 -40.79 -41.79 4.73
CA GLN A 674 -40.01 -43.06 4.67
C GLN A 674 -38.46 -43.01 4.55
N PRO A 675 -37.73 -44.06 5.00
CA PRO A 675 -36.26 -44.08 5.09
C PRO A 675 -35.56 -44.96 4.03
N MET A 676 -34.24 -44.81 3.91
CA MET A 676 -33.35 -45.86 3.37
C MET A 676 -32.17 -46.12 4.33
N SER A 677 -31.71 -47.37 4.37
CA SER A 677 -30.80 -47.92 5.38
C SER A 677 -29.31 -47.71 5.05
N PRO A 678 -28.40 -47.71 6.06
CA PRO A 678 -26.97 -47.44 5.85
C PRO A 678 -26.19 -48.63 5.27
N GLY A 679 -25.17 -48.33 4.46
CA GLY A 679 -24.25 -49.30 3.85
C GLY A 679 -22.78 -49.05 4.24
N GLN A 680 -22.06 -50.15 4.51
CA GLN A 680 -20.68 -50.25 5.02
C GLN A 680 -19.58 -49.64 4.09
N PRO A 681 -18.36 -49.39 4.61
CA PRO A 681 -17.29 -48.69 3.88
C PRO A 681 -16.49 -49.59 2.90
N MET A 682 -15.68 -48.97 2.05
CA MET A 682 -14.65 -49.65 1.25
C MET A 682 -13.24 -49.15 1.58
N SER A 683 -12.28 -50.08 1.57
CA SER A 683 -10.84 -49.85 1.81
C SER A 683 -10.05 -49.86 0.49
N PRO A 684 -8.82 -49.29 0.43
CA PRO A 684 -8.18 -48.91 -0.83
C PRO A 684 -7.40 -50.04 -1.52
N GLY A 685 -7.23 -49.95 -2.85
CA GLY A 685 -6.35 -50.87 -3.58
C GLY A 685 -6.11 -50.57 -5.06
N GLN A 686 -4.83 -50.36 -5.40
CA GLN A 686 -4.19 -50.57 -6.72
C GLN A 686 -4.48 -49.58 -7.87
N ALA A 687 -3.50 -49.47 -8.76
CA ALA A 687 -3.42 -48.51 -9.87
C ALA A 687 -3.06 -49.21 -11.20
N MET A 688 -3.35 -48.58 -12.32
CA MET A 688 -2.88 -48.93 -13.68
C MET A 688 -2.75 -47.65 -14.55
N PRO A 689 -2.09 -47.68 -15.72
CA PRO A 689 -1.31 -46.55 -16.24
C PRO A 689 -2.03 -45.64 -17.25
N PRO A 690 -1.46 -44.46 -17.56
CA PRO A 690 -1.92 -43.65 -18.69
C PRO A 690 -1.67 -44.34 -20.04
N SER A 691 -2.71 -44.44 -20.85
CA SER A 691 -2.62 -44.80 -22.27
C SER A 691 -2.32 -43.56 -23.14
N ALA A 692 -1.74 -43.77 -24.32
CA ALA A 692 -1.28 -42.69 -25.18
C ALA A 692 -1.73 -42.87 -26.65
N GLY A 693 -2.00 -41.72 -27.29
CA GLY A 693 -2.03 -41.59 -28.75
C GLY A 693 -3.37 -41.10 -29.34
N PRO A 694 -3.37 -40.54 -30.56
CA PRO A 694 -2.24 -39.93 -31.27
C PRO A 694 -2.56 -38.52 -31.83
N ILE A 695 -1.53 -37.68 -31.96
CA ILE A 695 -1.56 -36.51 -32.85
C ILE A 695 -0.73 -36.85 -34.09
N VAL A 696 -1.28 -36.58 -35.27
CA VAL A 696 -0.55 -36.68 -36.55
C VAL A 696 -0.67 -35.36 -37.28
N LEU A 697 0.48 -34.72 -37.53
CA LEU A 697 0.63 -33.65 -38.51
C LEU A 697 2.02 -33.78 -39.16
N GLN A 698 2.07 -33.61 -40.47
CA GLN A 698 3.29 -33.65 -41.27
C GLN A 698 4.08 -32.34 -41.04
N GLY A 699 5.41 -32.29 -41.08
CA GLY A 699 6.40 -33.36 -41.24
C GLY A 699 7.53 -32.95 -42.21
N GLN A 700 8.74 -32.76 -41.69
CA GLN A 700 10.00 -32.78 -42.47
C GLN A 700 11.14 -33.38 -41.61
N VAL A 701 12.19 -33.86 -42.27
CA VAL A 701 13.22 -34.75 -41.69
C VAL A 701 14.62 -34.29 -42.13
N LEU A 702 15.56 -34.24 -41.19
CA LEU A 702 17.01 -34.43 -41.41
C LEU A 702 17.61 -35.17 -40.18
N PRO A 703 18.69 -35.97 -40.33
CA PRO A 703 19.06 -37.01 -39.36
C PRO A 703 20.04 -36.56 -38.24
N PRO A 704 20.20 -37.37 -37.17
CA PRO A 704 21.00 -37.01 -36.00
C PRO A 704 22.45 -37.51 -36.07
N LEU A 705 23.32 -36.88 -35.26
CA LEU A 705 24.56 -37.47 -34.75
C LEU A 705 24.45 -37.66 -33.24
N GLY A 706 24.97 -38.78 -32.73
CA GLY A 706 24.72 -39.19 -31.35
C GLY A 706 25.94 -39.64 -30.56
N ARG A 707 25.99 -39.12 -29.32
CA ARG A 707 26.32 -39.84 -28.06
C ARG A 707 27.78 -40.29 -27.80
N GLN A 708 28.19 -40.03 -26.55
CA GLN A 708 29.36 -40.59 -25.81
C GLN A 708 30.74 -40.04 -26.22
N GLY A 709 31.70 -39.87 -25.30
CA GLY A 709 31.60 -39.91 -23.82
C GLY A 709 32.95 -40.03 -23.10
N ASN A 710 33.05 -39.44 -21.90
CA ASN A 710 34.16 -39.51 -20.90
C ASN A 710 35.54 -38.94 -21.31
N GLY A 711 36.25 -38.31 -20.35
CA GLY A 711 37.69 -37.99 -20.47
C GLY A 711 38.18 -36.71 -19.78
N ARG A 712 38.85 -36.84 -18.63
CA ARG A 712 39.69 -35.83 -17.92
C ARG A 712 40.57 -36.61 -16.93
N PRO A 713 41.76 -36.16 -16.44
CA PRO A 713 42.60 -34.98 -16.75
C PRO A 713 43.99 -35.46 -17.30
N PRO A 714 45.17 -34.80 -17.15
CA PRO A 714 45.53 -33.41 -16.78
C PRO A 714 46.44 -32.70 -17.83
N GLY A 715 47.07 -31.56 -17.49
CA GLY A 715 48.16 -30.89 -18.25
C GLY A 715 49.56 -31.24 -17.70
N PRO A 716 50.64 -30.44 -17.94
CA PRO A 716 50.70 -29.07 -18.52
C PRO A 716 51.83 -28.87 -19.59
N ASP A 717 52.42 -27.66 -19.65
CA ASP A 717 53.71 -27.21 -20.25
C ASP A 717 53.82 -26.73 -21.72
N MET A 718 54.84 -25.88 -21.95
CA MET A 718 55.13 -25.10 -23.18
C MET A 718 56.34 -25.65 -23.98
N PRO A 719 56.58 -25.21 -25.24
CA PRO A 719 57.59 -24.14 -25.47
C PRO A 719 57.35 -23.21 -26.70
N GLY A 720 58.20 -22.18 -26.88
CA GLY A 720 58.39 -21.39 -28.13
C GLY A 720 59.59 -21.90 -28.97
N PRO A 721 60.33 -21.07 -29.75
CA PRO A 721 60.27 -19.60 -29.95
C PRO A 721 60.46 -19.12 -31.43
N ASP A 722 60.84 -17.83 -31.62
CA ASP A 722 61.54 -17.22 -32.80
C ASP A 722 60.77 -16.98 -34.13
N HIS A 723 61.06 -15.96 -34.98
CA HIS A 723 61.99 -14.79 -34.94
C HIS A 723 61.56 -13.73 -36.02
N GLY A 724 61.97 -12.45 -35.90
CA GLY A 724 62.00 -11.49 -37.06
C GLY A 724 61.63 -10.02 -36.80
N MET A 725 62.51 -9.06 -37.20
CA MET A 725 62.34 -7.59 -37.11
C MET A 725 63.12 -6.89 -38.24
N PRO A 726 62.61 -5.78 -38.83
CA PRO A 726 63.13 -4.41 -38.56
C PRO A 726 62.05 -3.28 -38.73
N THR A 727 62.19 -1.97 -38.45
CA THR A 727 63.22 -1.07 -37.84
C THR A 727 62.54 0.24 -37.36
N GLY A 728 63.25 1.12 -36.60
CA GLY A 728 62.83 2.50 -36.26
C GLY A 728 63.36 3.57 -37.26
N PRO A 729 63.58 4.85 -36.87
CA PRO A 729 63.51 5.51 -35.54
C PRO A 729 62.45 6.67 -35.46
N GLY A 730 62.26 7.44 -34.37
CA GLY A 730 62.90 7.49 -33.04
C GLY A 730 62.14 8.44 -32.07
N GLY A 731 62.50 8.47 -30.77
CA GLY A 731 61.81 9.21 -29.69
C GLY A 731 62.43 10.58 -29.33
N PRO A 732 62.59 10.99 -28.03
CA PRO A 732 62.45 10.17 -26.79
C PRO A 732 61.95 10.89 -25.49
N THR A 733 62.05 10.19 -24.34
CA THR A 733 62.14 10.67 -22.91
C THR A 733 60.89 11.27 -22.21
N HIS A 734 60.64 11.12 -20.89
CA HIS A 734 61.38 10.41 -19.79
C HIS A 734 60.46 10.02 -18.58
N SER A 735 60.83 8.94 -17.85
CA SER A 735 60.64 8.59 -16.40
C SER A 735 59.38 9.01 -15.60
N ASP A 736 58.63 8.12 -14.92
CA ASP A 736 58.92 7.30 -13.70
C ASP A 736 58.89 8.09 -12.37
N ASP A 737 57.99 7.74 -11.42
CA ASP A 737 58.32 7.05 -10.13
C ASP A 737 57.06 6.71 -9.24
N HIS A 738 57.27 5.94 -8.17
CA HIS A 738 56.32 5.42 -7.15
C HIS A 738 56.33 6.24 -5.81
N PRO A 739 55.71 5.84 -4.65
CA PRO A 739 54.68 4.83 -4.31
C PRO A 739 53.51 5.42 -3.44
N ALA A 740 52.66 4.55 -2.86
CA ALA A 740 51.72 4.86 -1.76
C ALA A 740 52.29 4.48 -0.37
N PRO A 741 51.65 4.92 0.75
CA PRO A 741 51.69 4.19 2.02
C PRO A 741 50.29 3.95 2.65
N ASP A 742 50.27 3.19 3.75
CA ASP A 742 49.12 2.45 4.28
C ASP A 742 48.75 2.85 5.75
N PHE A 743 47.47 2.69 6.13
CA PHE A 743 46.96 2.56 7.52
C PHE A 743 47.18 3.75 8.52
N PRO A 744 46.62 3.78 9.77
CA PRO A 744 45.94 2.70 10.52
C PRO A 744 44.54 3.00 11.12
N VAL A 745 43.97 1.93 11.70
CA VAL A 745 42.73 1.88 12.51
C VAL A 745 43.03 2.20 13.98
N HIS A 746 42.11 2.85 14.72
CA HIS A 746 41.79 2.50 16.12
C HIS A 746 40.60 3.28 16.73
N SER A 747 39.89 2.60 17.65
CA SER A 747 38.81 3.08 18.56
C SER A 747 37.39 3.07 17.98
#